data_AF-A0A915MTE3-F1
#
_entry.id   AF-A0A915MTE3-F1
#
_cell.length_a   1.000
_cell.length_b   1.000
_cell.length_c   1.000
_cell.angle_alpha   90.00
_cell.angle_beta   90.00
_cell.angle_gamma   90.00
#
_symmetry.space_group_name_H-M   'P 1'
#
loop_
_entity.id
_entity.type
_entity.pdbx_description
1 polymer ?
#
loop_
_entity_poly.entity_id
_entity_poly.type
_entity_poly.pdbx_seq_one_letter_code
_entity_poly.pdbx_strand_id
1 'polypeptide(L)'
;MKLDKTNEVNEKDEEVLKQDWLLKQDLSNLDPSKLTPLTEEVISRQATINIGTIGHVAHGKSTLVKAISGVHTVKFKNELERNITIKLGYANAKIYRCSNPECPRPHCYRSAGSSTPDRFKCERPNCTGDYVCVRHVSFVDCPGHDILMATMLNGAAVMDCWVPDAALLLIAGNETCPQPQSCEHLAAVEIMQLKNLIILQNKIDLINENQANDQHEQIKSFVNGTCAEQAPIIPISAQLKYNIDVVPLRDFTSEARLIVVRSFDVNKPGAEVEQLKGGVAGGSILKGILRIGQEIEVRPGIVSKLSDGKVQCRPIYSKIVSLFAEQNLLQYAVPGGLIGVGTQIDPTLCRGDRLVGHVLGAVGTLPDIYTDIEVAYYLLRRLLGVRTEVGKKAAKVAKLSKGEVLMNFMQKSVATTNFLHPRVVHCSRRNLATAKAAVDQILRANERTIIFSGDEQQAIARVDVGQVSANKPIEDFYSASKCLNSNAFLLGVFDGHGGATCARHVCTRLYDYICCSVLDKHRVVHMPIGEQLQWLFGSATPSLPADIDQVHQRNIREYFKRIKKKSNCPLTTVRDTLQTSFSVLDEDLAKSAMPDQNGLVCRMSVNAAVSGSCALVSHIRKNNLHVASCGDSAAVLGVHLANDVIARQLTRPHTVENLDEIARIRSAHPPSENRTILKANRLLGELYPLRAFGDVRFKWPKELQKVVLDPLGMPAPQHLLTPPYLTCLPEVFYHQLTSNDRFLVLATDGLWEFLDSDAVVRLVEDHMTGHSTLNVFRPEHKQPLGDVN
;
A
#
# COMPACT_ATOMS: atom_id res chain seq x y z
N MET A 1 43.89 -10.02 40.40
CA MET A 1 44.63 -10.29 39.14
C MET A 1 44.01 -9.41 38.07
N LYS A 2 44.83 -8.56 37.44
CA LYS A 2 44.43 -7.55 36.45
C LYS A 2 43.74 -8.21 35.24
N LEU A 3 42.59 -7.68 34.84
CA LEU A 3 41.94 -7.96 33.57
C LEU A 3 42.29 -6.82 32.62
N ASP A 4 43.52 -6.84 32.11
CA ASP A 4 43.92 -6.11 30.92
C ASP A 4 43.58 -7.00 29.70
N LYS A 5 42.42 -6.73 29.07
CA LYS A 5 42.09 -7.18 27.72
C LYS A 5 41.47 -6.01 26.97
N THR A 6 42.29 -5.02 26.69
CA THR A 6 42.02 -3.95 25.73
C THR A 6 42.53 -4.37 24.35
N ASN A 7 41.65 -4.29 23.35
CA ASN A 7 41.95 -4.09 21.93
C ASN A 7 42.76 -5.20 21.21
N GLU A 8 42.11 -6.32 20.92
CA GLU A 8 42.39 -7.06 19.68
C GLU A 8 41.35 -6.62 18.64
N VAL A 9 41.67 -5.54 17.92
CA VAL A 9 40.97 -5.19 16.68
C VAL A 9 41.44 -6.20 15.64
N ASN A 10 40.51 -6.96 15.07
CA ASN A 10 40.79 -7.98 14.07
C ASN A 10 41.58 -7.39 12.88
N GLU A 11 42.80 -7.88 12.65
CA GLU A 11 43.68 -7.53 11.52
C GLU A 11 43.02 -7.71 10.14
N LYS A 12 41.90 -8.45 10.05
CA LYS A 12 41.11 -8.62 8.82
C LYS A 12 40.28 -7.38 8.41
N ASP A 13 39.96 -6.50 9.36
CA ASP A 13 39.27 -5.23 9.03
C ASP A 13 40.26 -4.16 8.52
N GLU A 14 41.56 -4.33 8.75
CA GLU A 14 42.62 -3.44 8.22
C GLU A 14 42.94 -3.66 6.74
N GLU A 15 42.68 -4.84 6.17
CA GLU A 15 42.92 -5.09 4.74
C GLU A 15 41.88 -4.42 3.82
N VAL A 16 40.69 -4.08 4.33
CA VAL A 16 39.66 -3.34 3.58
C VAL A 16 39.96 -1.83 3.52
N LEU A 17 40.98 -1.35 4.27
CA LEU A 17 41.27 0.08 4.47
C LEU A 17 42.22 0.72 3.44
N LYS A 18 42.75 0.00 2.45
CA LYS A 18 43.62 0.58 1.41
C LYS A 18 42.86 0.87 0.11
N GLN A 19 42.03 1.90 0.13
CA GLN A 19 41.71 2.65 -1.09
C GLN A 19 42.79 3.73 -1.26
N ASP A 20 43.92 3.38 -1.90
CA ASP A 20 45.13 4.22 -1.98
C ASP A 20 44.93 5.58 -2.67
N TRP A 21 43.80 5.79 -3.35
CA TRP A 21 43.47 7.02 -4.06
C TRP A 21 42.56 8.01 -3.29
N LEU A 22 42.09 7.68 -2.08
CA LEU A 22 41.25 8.56 -1.26
C LEU A 22 42.05 9.21 -0.12
N LEU A 23 41.84 10.50 0.12
CA LEU A 23 42.46 11.24 1.24
C LEU A 23 42.02 10.63 2.59
N LYS A 24 42.94 10.48 3.56
CA LYS A 24 42.64 9.91 4.89
C LYS A 24 41.95 10.94 5.79
N GLN A 25 41.00 10.48 6.60
CA GLN A 25 40.33 11.29 7.63
C GLN A 25 40.88 10.89 9.00
N ASP A 26 41.54 11.81 9.71
CA ASP A 26 42.06 11.56 11.05
C ASP A 26 41.18 12.25 12.10
N LEU A 27 40.67 11.47 13.07
CA LEU A 27 39.81 11.98 14.16
C LEU A 27 40.54 12.90 15.14
N SER A 28 41.85 12.74 15.30
CA SER A 28 42.68 13.48 16.25
C SER A 28 42.99 14.92 15.83
N ASN A 29 43.00 15.21 14.53
CA ASN A 29 43.29 16.53 13.96
C ASN A 29 42.02 17.32 13.58
N LEU A 30 40.84 16.80 13.92
CA LEU A 30 39.56 17.38 13.52
C LEU A 30 39.22 18.62 14.34
N ASP A 31 39.30 19.79 13.70
CA ASP A 31 38.90 21.08 14.29
C ASP A 31 37.60 21.58 13.60
N PRO A 32 36.42 21.46 14.24
CA PRO A 32 35.11 21.75 13.61
C PRO A 32 34.96 23.17 13.04
N SER A 33 35.70 24.14 13.57
CA SER A 33 35.67 25.54 13.14
C SER A 33 36.47 25.82 11.86
N LYS A 34 37.39 24.93 11.46
CA LYS A 34 38.21 25.08 10.24
C LYS A 34 37.66 24.30 9.05
N LEU A 35 36.70 23.41 9.30
CA LEU A 35 36.07 22.59 8.26
C LEU A 35 35.09 23.43 7.44
N THR A 36 35.22 23.32 6.12
CA THR A 36 34.27 23.89 5.16
C THR A 36 33.77 22.76 4.25
N PRO A 37 32.66 22.91 3.51
CA PRO A 37 32.16 21.87 2.62
C PRO A 37 33.14 21.63 1.45
N LEU A 38 34.11 22.54 1.27
CA LEU A 38 35.08 22.55 0.20
C LEU A 38 36.43 21.94 0.59
N THR A 39 36.57 21.43 1.82
CA THR A 39 37.80 20.77 2.24
C THR A 39 38.01 19.49 1.41
N GLU A 40 39.20 19.32 0.81
CA GLU A 40 39.48 18.21 -0.11
C GLU A 40 39.24 16.81 0.52
N GLU A 41 39.56 16.66 1.82
CA GLU A 41 39.31 15.43 2.59
C GLU A 41 37.82 15.04 2.66
N VAL A 42 36.94 16.04 2.68
CA VAL A 42 35.49 15.86 2.76
C VAL A 42 34.94 15.55 1.37
N ILE A 43 35.30 16.35 0.36
CA ILE A 43 34.82 16.17 -1.02
C ILE A 43 35.25 14.81 -1.59
N SER A 44 36.42 14.31 -1.21
CA SER A 44 36.93 13.03 -1.71
C SER A 44 36.03 11.85 -1.33
N ARG A 45 35.49 11.86 -0.10
CA ARG A 45 34.82 10.70 0.50
C ARG A 45 33.30 10.80 0.59
N GLN A 46 32.74 12.01 0.73
CA GLN A 46 31.31 12.20 0.99
C GLN A 46 30.70 13.35 0.19
N ALA A 47 29.42 13.19 -0.17
CA ALA A 47 28.63 14.26 -0.74
C ALA A 47 28.31 15.32 0.31
N THR A 48 28.36 16.58 -0.10
CA THR A 48 28.18 17.74 0.81
C THR A 48 26.85 18.45 0.61
N ILE A 49 26.16 18.18 -0.51
CA ILE A 49 24.93 18.87 -0.91
C ILE A 49 23.95 17.85 -1.46
N ASN A 50 22.67 17.98 -1.07
CA ASN A 50 21.57 17.20 -1.62
C ASN A 50 20.80 18.04 -2.65
N ILE A 51 20.71 17.56 -3.89
CA ILE A 51 19.98 18.17 -4.99
C ILE A 51 18.75 17.33 -5.28
N GLY A 52 17.59 17.93 -5.18
CA GLY A 52 16.33 17.25 -5.46
C GLY A 52 15.90 17.35 -6.91
N THR A 53 15.43 16.26 -7.50
CA THR A 53 14.76 16.28 -8.81
C THR A 53 13.25 16.10 -8.65
N ILE A 54 12.49 17.09 -9.12
CA ILE A 54 11.03 17.17 -8.99
C ILE A 54 10.41 17.35 -10.39
N GLY A 55 9.23 16.79 -10.66
CA GLY A 55 8.58 16.90 -11.97
C GLY A 55 7.55 15.80 -12.24
N HIS A 56 6.71 15.94 -13.27
CA HIS A 56 5.66 14.99 -13.66
C HIS A 56 6.18 13.56 -13.91
N VAL A 57 5.27 12.59 -13.93
CA VAL A 57 5.58 11.22 -14.39
C VAL A 57 6.13 11.28 -15.83
N ALA A 58 7.11 10.42 -16.15
CA ALA A 58 7.75 10.35 -17.47
C ALA A 58 8.57 11.58 -17.93
N HIS A 59 8.77 12.62 -17.11
CA HIS A 59 9.69 13.74 -17.42
C HIS A 59 11.19 13.35 -17.42
N GLY A 60 11.55 12.09 -17.15
CA GLY A 60 12.93 11.61 -17.23
C GLY A 60 13.81 12.00 -16.03
N LYS A 61 13.23 12.18 -14.83
CA LYS A 61 13.94 12.50 -13.58
C LYS A 61 15.07 11.52 -13.28
N SER A 62 14.76 10.23 -13.19
CA SER A 62 15.74 9.17 -12.93
C SER A 62 16.79 9.04 -14.03
N THR A 63 16.42 9.32 -15.29
CA THR A 63 17.36 9.35 -16.43
C THR A 63 18.34 10.50 -16.29
N LEU A 64 17.89 11.69 -15.88
CA LEU A 64 18.77 12.82 -15.59
C LEU A 64 19.74 12.47 -14.46
N VAL A 65 19.25 11.92 -13.35
CA VAL A 65 20.12 11.53 -12.24
C VAL A 65 21.17 10.51 -12.70
N LYS A 66 20.79 9.52 -13.51
CA LYS A 66 21.71 8.55 -14.12
C LYS A 66 22.69 9.20 -15.10
N ALA A 67 22.29 10.22 -15.82
CA ALA A 67 23.15 10.93 -16.76
C ALA A 67 24.33 11.60 -16.03
N ILE A 68 24.02 12.25 -14.90
CA ILE A 68 24.96 13.02 -14.08
C ILE A 68 25.83 12.12 -13.21
N SER A 69 25.19 11.21 -12.47
CA SER A 69 25.89 10.35 -11.49
C SER A 69 26.46 9.08 -12.09
N GLY A 70 25.95 8.62 -13.23
CA GLY A 70 26.21 7.27 -13.76
C GLY A 70 25.49 6.15 -13.00
N VAL A 71 24.79 6.47 -11.90
CA VAL A 71 24.12 5.48 -11.04
C VAL A 71 22.64 5.41 -11.37
N HIS A 72 22.09 4.19 -11.46
CA HIS A 72 20.65 4.01 -11.61
C HIS A 72 19.96 4.06 -10.25
N THR A 73 19.01 4.99 -10.08
CA THR A 73 18.28 5.20 -8.82
C THR A 73 17.25 4.12 -8.51
N VAL A 74 16.74 3.41 -9.53
CA VAL A 74 15.75 2.34 -9.39
C VAL A 74 16.44 1.05 -8.97
N LYS A 75 16.20 0.59 -7.74
CA LYS A 75 16.87 -0.60 -7.17
C LYS A 75 15.92 -1.76 -6.91
N PHE A 76 14.62 -1.52 -6.75
CA PHE A 76 13.66 -2.57 -6.41
C PHE A 76 13.04 -3.21 -7.64
N LYS A 77 12.85 -4.53 -7.59
CA LYS A 77 12.23 -5.30 -8.69
C LYS A 77 10.83 -4.78 -9.05
N ASN A 78 10.02 -4.46 -8.03
CA ASN A 78 8.67 -3.91 -8.23
C ASN A 78 8.68 -2.53 -8.92
N GLU A 79 9.73 -1.72 -8.70
CA GLU A 79 9.89 -0.42 -9.36
C GLU A 79 10.34 -0.60 -10.82
N LEU A 80 11.25 -1.55 -11.08
CA LEU A 80 11.70 -1.90 -12.43
C LEU A 80 10.56 -2.43 -13.30
N GLU A 81 9.71 -3.30 -12.76
CA GLU A 81 8.58 -3.87 -13.50
C GLU A 81 7.53 -2.81 -13.86
N ARG A 82 7.31 -1.82 -12.98
CA ARG A 82 6.32 -0.76 -13.17
C ARG A 82 6.87 0.49 -13.85
N ASN A 83 8.19 0.59 -14.04
CA ASN A 83 8.89 1.76 -14.58
C ASN A 83 8.56 3.08 -13.85
N ILE A 84 8.29 3.03 -12.54
CA ILE A 84 8.03 4.19 -11.69
C ILE A 84 8.92 4.16 -10.46
N THR A 85 9.39 5.32 -10.02
CA THR A 85 10.04 5.47 -8.71
C THR A 85 8.96 5.46 -7.63
N ILE A 86 9.06 4.54 -6.67
CA ILE A 86 8.12 4.44 -5.55
C ILE A 86 8.77 5.00 -4.29
N LYS A 87 9.97 4.51 -3.98
CA LYS A 87 10.82 5.03 -2.92
C LYS A 87 11.69 6.16 -3.45
N LEU A 88 12.21 6.97 -2.52
CA LEU A 88 13.22 7.97 -2.85
C LEU A 88 14.46 7.28 -3.43
N GLY A 89 14.85 7.71 -4.63
CA GLY A 89 16.07 7.27 -5.30
C GLY A 89 17.25 8.11 -4.88
N TYR A 90 18.44 7.52 -4.82
CA TYR A 90 19.65 8.22 -4.40
C TYR A 90 20.83 7.89 -5.27
N ALA A 91 21.64 8.90 -5.58
CA ALA A 91 22.87 8.75 -6.34
C ALA A 91 23.83 9.90 -6.04
N ASN A 92 25.11 9.62 -5.79
CA ASN A 92 26.11 10.67 -5.66
C ASN A 92 26.89 10.88 -6.98
N ALA A 93 27.36 12.11 -7.18
CA ALA A 93 28.17 12.50 -8.33
C ALA A 93 29.26 13.47 -7.90
N LYS A 94 30.47 13.28 -8.41
CA LYS A 94 31.58 14.22 -8.27
C LYS A 94 31.57 15.19 -9.45
N ILE A 95 31.70 16.48 -9.16
CA ILE A 95 31.77 17.57 -10.12
C ILE A 95 33.23 18.02 -10.18
N TYR A 96 33.78 17.99 -11.38
CA TYR A 96 35.14 18.35 -11.68
C TYR A 96 35.18 19.66 -12.45
N ARG A 97 36.25 20.44 -12.22
CA ARG A 97 36.58 21.62 -13.00
C ARG A 97 38.00 21.48 -13.52
N CYS A 98 38.20 21.80 -14.79
CA CYS A 98 39.54 21.87 -15.35
C CYS A 98 40.33 23.01 -14.69
N SER A 99 41.57 22.74 -14.28
CA SER A 99 42.45 23.74 -13.68
C SER A 99 42.88 24.83 -14.67
N ASN A 100 42.77 24.59 -15.99
CA ASN A 100 43.13 25.56 -17.01
C ASN A 100 42.01 26.64 -17.18
N PRO A 101 42.29 27.93 -16.91
CA PRO A 101 41.32 29.02 -17.08
C PRO A 101 40.97 29.31 -18.55
N GLU A 102 41.78 28.85 -19.52
CA GLU A 102 41.52 29.04 -20.96
C GLU A 102 40.40 28.12 -21.50
N CYS A 103 39.92 27.16 -20.70
CA CYS A 103 38.84 26.29 -21.14
C CYS A 103 37.48 27.02 -21.05
N PRO A 104 36.76 27.23 -22.18
CA PRO A 104 35.48 27.93 -22.16
C PRO A 104 34.39 27.12 -21.44
N ARG A 105 33.53 27.81 -20.69
CA ARG A 105 32.25 27.28 -20.17
C ARG A 105 31.33 26.98 -21.36
N PRO A 106 30.56 25.87 -21.37
CA PRO A 106 30.30 24.93 -20.28
C PRO A 106 31.27 23.74 -20.18
N HIS A 107 32.09 23.48 -21.20
CA HIS A 107 32.95 22.28 -21.29
C HIS A 107 34.11 22.22 -20.27
N CYS A 108 34.33 23.26 -19.48
CA CYS A 108 35.33 23.24 -18.40
C CYS A 108 34.88 22.45 -17.16
N TYR A 109 33.61 22.06 -17.09
CA TYR A 109 33.05 21.26 -16.02
C TYR A 109 32.70 19.86 -16.52
N ARG A 110 32.80 18.88 -15.63
CA ARG A 110 32.44 17.49 -15.92
C ARG A 110 31.87 16.85 -14.67
N SER A 111 30.78 16.10 -14.83
CA SER A 111 30.27 15.20 -13.80
C SER A 111 30.75 13.77 -14.05
N ALA A 112 31.07 13.06 -12.98
CA ALA A 112 31.33 11.63 -13.00
C ALA A 112 30.84 10.96 -11.71
N GLY A 113 30.69 9.63 -11.73
CA GLY A 113 30.32 8.87 -10.54
C GLY A 113 31.39 8.90 -9.46
N SER A 114 31.03 8.50 -8.24
CA SER A 114 31.94 8.54 -7.08
C SER A 114 33.18 7.64 -7.18
N SER A 115 33.20 6.69 -8.11
CA SER A 115 34.32 5.78 -8.34
C SER A 115 35.49 6.39 -9.12
N THR A 116 35.31 7.57 -9.72
CA THR A 116 36.41 8.25 -10.42
C THR A 116 37.40 8.90 -9.45
N PRO A 117 38.70 8.92 -9.79
CA PRO A 117 39.71 9.54 -8.95
C PRO A 117 39.53 11.06 -8.88
N ASP A 118 39.94 11.66 -7.77
CA ASP A 118 39.74 13.09 -7.48
C ASP A 118 40.45 14.02 -8.48
N ARG A 119 41.48 13.51 -9.18
CA ARG A 119 42.21 14.21 -10.22
C ARG A 119 42.45 13.29 -11.42
N PHE A 120 42.12 13.75 -12.63
CA PHE A 120 42.43 13.04 -13.88
C PHE A 120 42.62 14.01 -15.05
N LYS A 121 43.31 13.57 -16.10
CA LYS A 121 43.67 14.43 -17.25
C LYS A 121 42.44 14.85 -18.06
N CYS A 122 42.47 16.08 -18.59
CA CYS A 122 41.43 16.54 -19.51
C CYS A 122 41.47 15.77 -20.85
N GLU A 123 40.30 15.33 -21.34
CA GLU A 123 40.19 14.56 -22.59
C GLU A 123 40.34 15.42 -23.86
N ARG A 124 40.46 16.75 -23.73
CA ARG A 124 40.52 17.65 -24.88
C ARG A 124 41.92 17.61 -25.53
N PRO A 125 42.02 17.48 -26.87
CA PRO A 125 43.30 17.31 -27.56
C PRO A 125 44.27 18.52 -27.49
N ASN A 126 43.89 19.64 -26.87
CA ASN A 126 44.74 20.85 -26.73
C ASN A 126 44.76 21.43 -25.30
N CYS A 127 44.41 20.65 -24.27
CA CYS A 127 44.43 21.13 -22.88
C CYS A 127 45.35 20.29 -22.00
N THR A 128 46.34 20.94 -21.36
CA THR A 128 47.28 20.31 -20.40
C THR A 128 46.76 20.30 -18.96
N GLY A 129 45.57 20.87 -18.71
CA GLY A 129 44.98 20.96 -17.38
C GLY A 129 44.38 19.65 -16.90
N ASP A 130 44.43 19.43 -15.59
CA ASP A 130 43.76 18.30 -14.93
C ASP A 130 42.36 18.73 -14.48
N TYR A 131 41.41 17.79 -14.54
CA TYR A 131 40.12 17.89 -13.89
C TYR A 131 40.32 17.68 -12.39
N VAL A 132 40.05 18.72 -11.60
CA VAL A 132 40.11 18.67 -10.13
C VAL A 132 38.69 18.61 -9.59
N CYS A 133 38.44 17.70 -8.66
CA CYS A 133 37.15 17.61 -7.98
C CYS A 133 36.87 18.91 -7.22
N VAL A 134 35.82 19.61 -7.61
CA VAL A 134 35.37 20.84 -6.94
C VAL A 134 34.39 20.51 -5.84
N ARG A 135 33.50 19.53 -6.08
CA ARG A 135 32.40 19.21 -5.19
C ARG A 135 31.89 17.80 -5.40
N HIS A 136 31.39 17.20 -4.33
CA HIS A 136 30.65 15.95 -4.36
C HIS A 136 29.21 16.25 -3.97
N VAL A 137 28.28 15.94 -4.87
CA VAL A 137 26.84 16.18 -4.72
C VAL A 137 26.10 14.86 -4.62
N SER A 138 24.97 14.87 -3.93
CA SER A 138 24.03 13.76 -3.78
C SER A 138 22.72 14.18 -4.42
N PHE A 139 22.15 13.34 -5.26
CA PHE A 139 20.85 13.54 -5.88
C PHE A 139 19.78 12.75 -5.14
N VAL A 140 18.67 13.43 -4.84
CA VAL A 140 17.46 12.85 -4.29
C VAL A 140 16.40 12.83 -5.39
N ASP A 141 16.13 11.63 -5.92
CA ASP A 141 15.15 11.41 -6.97
C ASP A 141 13.77 11.20 -6.35
N CYS A 142 12.92 12.23 -6.42
CA CYS A 142 11.57 12.19 -5.90
C CYS A 142 10.58 11.55 -6.89
N PRO A 143 9.63 10.73 -6.40
CA PRO A 143 8.55 10.25 -7.24
C PRO A 143 7.67 11.42 -7.70
N GLY A 144 7.18 11.34 -8.94
CA GLY A 144 6.30 12.37 -9.53
C GLY A 144 4.85 11.95 -9.69
N HIS A 145 4.47 10.80 -9.11
CA HIS A 145 3.10 10.28 -9.19
C HIS A 145 2.26 10.91 -8.06
N ASP A 146 1.00 11.27 -8.36
CA ASP A 146 0.06 11.90 -7.42
C ASP A 146 -0.19 11.08 -6.13
N ILE A 147 -0.34 9.76 -6.24
CA ILE A 147 -0.46 8.84 -5.09
C ILE A 147 0.77 8.92 -4.15
N LEU A 148 1.94 9.30 -4.67
CA LEU A 148 3.22 9.30 -3.95
C LEU A 148 3.66 10.70 -3.50
N MET A 149 2.74 11.66 -3.43
CA MET A 149 3.01 13.01 -2.92
C MET A 149 3.55 13.01 -1.50
N ALA A 150 3.13 12.05 -0.66
CA ALA A 150 3.69 11.88 0.67
C ALA A 150 5.21 11.66 0.65
N THR A 151 5.68 10.80 -0.25
CA THR A 151 7.10 10.49 -0.42
C THR A 151 7.86 11.66 -1.02
N MET A 152 7.25 12.39 -1.96
CA MET A 152 7.82 13.61 -2.55
C MET A 152 8.03 14.69 -1.48
N LEU A 153 7.02 14.97 -0.66
CA LEU A 153 7.12 15.94 0.44
C LEU A 153 8.20 15.54 1.45
N ASN A 154 8.26 14.25 1.80
CA ASN A 154 9.32 13.73 2.66
C ASN A 154 10.71 13.92 2.06
N GLY A 155 10.86 13.69 0.75
CA GLY A 155 12.11 13.94 0.03
C GLY A 155 12.44 15.43 -0.07
N ALA A 156 11.42 16.29 -0.23
CA ALA A 156 11.58 17.72 -0.33
C ALA A 156 12.01 18.38 1.00
N ALA A 157 11.73 17.78 2.15
CA ALA A 157 12.31 18.25 3.42
C ALA A 157 13.77 17.83 3.62
N VAL A 158 14.23 16.77 2.95
CA VAL A 158 15.64 16.36 2.92
C VAL A 158 16.45 17.26 1.99
N MET A 159 15.78 17.89 1.02
CA MET A 159 16.33 18.99 0.24
C MET A 159 16.45 20.20 1.18
N ASP A 160 17.67 20.54 1.54
CA ASP A 160 17.92 21.39 2.71
C ASP A 160 17.29 22.79 2.59
N CYS A 161 16.55 23.20 3.63
CA CYS A 161 15.77 24.44 3.63
C CYS A 161 16.40 25.59 4.45
N TRP A 162 17.66 25.48 4.88
CA TRP A 162 18.27 26.46 5.79
C TRP A 162 19.32 27.41 5.16
N VAL A 163 19.84 27.10 3.97
CA VAL A 163 20.57 28.02 3.06
C VAL A 163 20.34 27.52 1.61
N PRO A 164 20.68 28.26 0.54
CA PRO A 164 19.87 28.39 -0.66
C PRO A 164 20.19 27.24 -1.65
N ASP A 165 19.61 26.06 -1.46
CA ASP A 165 19.94 24.86 -2.23
C ASP A 165 18.91 24.58 -3.32
N ALA A 166 19.41 24.21 -4.51
CA ALA A 166 18.66 24.18 -5.77
C ALA A 166 17.74 22.96 -5.86
N ALA A 167 16.42 23.18 -5.88
CA ALA A 167 15.50 22.17 -6.40
C ALA A 167 15.53 22.23 -7.94
N LEU A 168 15.60 21.07 -8.58
CA LEU A 168 15.52 20.94 -10.03
C LEU A 168 14.09 20.62 -10.41
N LEU A 169 13.38 21.57 -11.01
CA LEU A 169 12.07 21.33 -11.59
C LEU A 169 12.23 20.89 -13.05
N LEU A 170 12.00 19.60 -13.32
CA LEU A 170 12.02 19.06 -14.67
C LEU A 170 10.67 19.24 -15.35
N ILE A 171 10.68 19.80 -16.55
CA ILE A 171 9.54 19.92 -17.46
C ILE A 171 9.94 19.26 -18.78
N ALA A 172 9.11 18.35 -19.30
CA ALA A 172 9.40 17.69 -20.56
C ALA A 172 9.05 18.58 -21.76
N GLY A 173 9.96 18.67 -22.73
CA GLY A 173 9.89 19.50 -23.93
C GLY A 173 8.73 19.17 -24.86
N ASN A 174 8.38 17.89 -24.90
CA ASN A 174 7.37 17.33 -25.78
C ASN A 174 5.93 17.45 -25.25
N GLU A 175 5.74 17.97 -24.03
CA GLU A 175 4.45 18.10 -23.38
C GLU A 175 4.03 19.57 -23.23
N THR A 176 2.73 19.83 -23.25
CA THR A 176 2.22 21.19 -23.05
C THR A 176 2.37 21.62 -21.59
N CYS A 177 2.81 22.86 -21.38
CA CYS A 177 2.90 23.50 -20.06
C CYS A 177 1.70 24.46 -19.90
N PRO A 178 1.01 24.52 -18.74
CA PRO A 178 1.29 23.84 -17.47
C PRO A 178 0.59 22.49 -17.29
N GLN A 179 1.32 21.51 -16.74
CA GLN A 179 0.75 20.25 -16.27
C GLN A 179 0.28 20.36 -14.80
N PRO A 180 -0.84 19.72 -14.41
CA PRO A 180 -1.38 19.80 -13.05
C PRO A 180 -0.37 19.41 -11.95
N GLN A 181 0.48 18.41 -12.20
CA GLN A 181 1.49 17.96 -11.24
C GLN A 181 2.69 18.92 -11.17
N SER A 182 3.05 19.61 -12.25
CA SER A 182 4.07 20.65 -12.21
C SER A 182 3.63 21.83 -11.34
N CYS A 183 2.33 22.19 -11.38
CA CYS A 183 1.75 23.18 -10.48
C CYS A 183 1.76 22.73 -9.02
N GLU A 184 1.42 21.47 -8.75
CA GLU A 184 1.41 20.90 -7.40
C GLU A 184 2.82 20.90 -6.79
N HIS A 185 3.81 20.45 -7.55
CA HIS A 185 5.21 20.46 -7.13
C HIS A 185 5.75 21.88 -6.88
N LEU A 186 5.43 22.84 -7.76
CA LEU A 186 5.85 24.23 -7.57
C LEU A 186 5.20 24.85 -6.33
N ALA A 187 3.92 24.58 -6.09
CA ALA A 187 3.22 25.04 -4.89
C ALA A 187 3.78 24.41 -3.61
N ALA A 188 4.13 23.12 -3.64
CA ALA A 188 4.78 22.45 -2.52
C ALA A 188 6.14 23.09 -2.20
N VAL A 189 6.93 23.38 -3.23
CA VAL A 189 8.23 24.07 -3.12
C VAL A 189 8.06 25.49 -2.55
N GLU A 190 7.03 26.22 -2.97
CA GLU A 190 6.69 27.56 -2.47
C GLU A 190 6.32 27.53 -0.99
N ILE A 191 5.50 26.57 -0.56
CA ILE A 191 5.15 26.34 0.86
C ILE A 191 6.41 26.01 1.67
N MET A 192 7.33 25.25 1.09
CA MET A 192 8.62 24.93 1.71
C MET A 192 9.63 26.08 1.68
N GLN A 193 9.33 27.21 1.01
CA GLN A 193 10.18 28.39 0.91
C GLN A 193 11.59 28.13 0.33
N LEU A 194 11.72 27.23 -0.64
CA LEU A 194 13.00 27.06 -1.35
C LEU A 194 13.17 28.22 -2.34
N LYS A 195 14.18 29.07 -2.10
CA LYS A 195 14.43 30.28 -2.89
C LYS A 195 15.25 30.02 -4.15
N ASN A 196 16.03 28.94 -4.17
CA ASN A 196 16.84 28.56 -5.32
C ASN A 196 16.15 27.43 -6.06
N LEU A 197 15.49 27.76 -7.17
CA LEU A 197 14.92 26.79 -8.10
C LEU A 197 15.65 26.91 -9.43
N ILE A 198 15.97 25.78 -10.06
CA ILE A 198 16.43 25.74 -11.44
C ILE A 198 15.40 24.93 -12.22
N ILE A 199 14.91 25.52 -13.32
CA ILE A 199 13.94 24.86 -14.18
C ILE A 199 14.70 24.21 -15.32
N LEU A 200 14.50 22.91 -15.50
CA LEU A 200 15.16 22.11 -16.53
C LEU A 200 14.15 21.69 -17.58
N GLN A 201 14.32 22.19 -18.80
CA GLN A 201 13.52 21.76 -19.96
C GLN A 201 14.20 20.52 -20.54
N ASN A 202 13.65 19.34 -20.24
CA ASN A 202 14.22 18.05 -20.61
C ASN A 202 13.63 17.50 -21.93
N LYS A 203 14.27 16.52 -22.56
CA LYS A 203 13.85 15.90 -23.84
C LYS A 203 13.81 16.86 -25.03
N ILE A 204 14.71 17.84 -25.06
CA ILE A 204 14.86 18.74 -26.21
C ILE A 204 15.26 18.00 -27.50
N ASP A 205 15.80 16.78 -27.39
CA ASP A 205 16.17 15.92 -28.51
C ASP A 205 14.98 15.48 -29.39
N LEU A 206 13.74 15.60 -28.90
CA LEU A 206 12.53 15.21 -29.63
C LEU A 206 11.79 16.37 -30.29
N ILE A 207 12.21 17.62 -30.05
CA ILE A 207 11.47 18.82 -30.46
C ILE A 207 12.33 19.75 -31.31
N ASN A 208 11.67 20.55 -32.15
CA ASN A 208 12.33 21.56 -32.96
C ASN A 208 12.63 22.82 -32.13
N GLU A 209 13.62 23.61 -32.54
CA GLU A 209 14.05 24.83 -31.84
C GLU A 209 12.89 25.83 -31.64
N ASN A 210 12.03 26.01 -32.64
CA ASN A 210 10.86 26.90 -32.54
C ASN A 210 9.88 26.43 -31.45
N GLN A 211 9.62 25.12 -31.38
CA GLN A 211 8.74 24.56 -30.35
C GLN A 211 9.36 24.67 -28.95
N ALA A 212 10.68 24.54 -28.84
CA ALA A 212 11.40 24.72 -27.58
C ALA A 212 11.29 26.16 -27.07
N ASN A 213 11.38 27.15 -27.96
CA ASN A 213 11.21 28.57 -27.64
C ASN A 213 9.77 28.90 -27.24
N ASP A 214 8.78 28.39 -27.97
CA ASP A 214 7.36 28.56 -27.62
C ASP A 214 7.07 28.02 -26.21
N GLN A 215 7.61 26.85 -25.90
CA GLN A 215 7.45 26.25 -24.58
C GLN A 215 8.22 27.02 -23.49
N HIS A 216 9.40 27.56 -23.81
CA HIS A 216 10.15 28.40 -22.88
C HIS A 216 9.36 29.66 -22.50
N GLU A 217 8.66 30.29 -23.45
CA GLU A 217 7.74 31.38 -23.18
C GLU A 217 6.53 30.95 -22.33
N GLN A 218 5.99 29.76 -22.59
CA GLN A 218 4.94 29.17 -21.73
C GLN A 218 5.42 28.96 -20.29
N ILE A 219 6.66 28.47 -20.09
CA ILE A 219 7.25 28.29 -18.76
C ILE A 219 7.45 29.65 -18.08
N LYS A 220 7.98 30.66 -18.79
CA LYS A 220 8.11 32.01 -18.24
C LYS A 220 6.78 32.62 -17.81
N SER A 221 5.74 32.49 -18.64
CA SER A 221 4.40 32.98 -18.30
C SER A 221 3.78 32.22 -17.13
N PHE A 222 4.06 30.92 -17.01
CA PHE A 222 3.61 30.08 -15.90
C PHE A 222 4.27 30.45 -14.57
N VAL A 223 5.55 30.78 -14.59
CA VAL A 223 6.36 31.06 -13.40
C VAL A 223 6.18 32.51 -12.92
N ASN A 224 5.70 33.40 -13.79
CA ASN A 224 5.43 34.79 -13.47
C ASN A 224 4.44 34.93 -12.28
N GLY A 225 4.87 35.62 -11.22
CA GLY A 225 4.09 35.77 -9.98
C GLY A 225 4.29 34.69 -8.92
N THR A 226 5.25 33.76 -9.12
CA THR A 226 5.65 32.75 -8.11
C THR A 226 7.05 33.02 -7.57
N CYS A 227 7.46 32.29 -6.52
CA CYS A 227 8.81 32.33 -5.97
C CYS A 227 9.94 32.01 -6.96
N ALA A 228 9.62 31.48 -8.14
CA ALA A 228 10.57 31.06 -9.17
C ALA A 228 10.71 32.06 -10.33
N GLU A 229 10.17 33.29 -10.25
CA GLU A 229 10.22 34.28 -11.35
C GLU A 229 11.64 34.55 -11.89
N GLN A 230 12.65 34.52 -11.01
CA GLN A 230 14.05 34.73 -11.37
C GLN A 230 14.84 33.42 -11.60
N ALA A 231 14.17 32.26 -11.58
CA ALA A 231 14.81 30.96 -11.75
C ALA A 231 15.36 30.81 -13.19
N PRO A 232 16.62 30.38 -13.37
CA PRO A 232 17.15 30.10 -14.70
C PRO A 232 16.45 28.87 -15.29
N ILE A 233 16.02 29.00 -16.55
CA ILE A 233 15.49 27.89 -17.35
C ILE A 233 16.63 27.38 -18.24
N ILE A 234 17.02 26.13 -18.06
CA ILE A 234 18.13 25.50 -18.79
C ILE A 234 17.58 24.38 -19.67
N PRO A 235 17.74 24.44 -21.01
CA PRO A 235 17.42 23.34 -21.89
C PRO A 235 18.49 22.26 -21.77
N ILE A 236 18.03 21.04 -21.50
CA ILE A 236 18.89 19.87 -21.31
C ILE A 236 18.36 18.67 -22.10
N SER A 237 19.26 17.81 -22.53
CA SER A 237 18.91 16.43 -22.91
C SER A 237 19.54 15.49 -21.91
N ALA A 238 18.72 14.95 -21.02
CA ALA A 238 19.17 13.96 -20.04
C ALA A 238 19.75 12.71 -20.71
N GLN A 239 19.20 12.30 -21.85
CA GLN A 239 19.65 11.11 -22.57
C GLN A 239 21.04 11.31 -23.19
N LEU A 240 21.29 12.49 -23.76
CA LEU A 240 22.52 12.82 -24.47
C LEU A 240 23.58 13.52 -23.58
N LYS A 241 23.23 13.82 -22.32
CA LYS A 241 24.11 14.41 -21.28
C LYS A 241 24.66 15.81 -21.61
N TYR A 242 23.82 16.72 -22.11
CA TYR A 242 24.21 18.11 -22.36
C TYR A 242 23.76 19.08 -21.23
N ASN A 243 24.60 20.08 -20.88
CA ASN A 243 24.36 21.24 -19.98
C ASN A 243 24.02 20.97 -18.49
N ILE A 244 24.99 20.59 -17.61
CA ILE A 244 24.64 20.09 -16.25
C ILE A 244 25.43 20.64 -15.03
N ASP A 245 25.92 21.88 -14.98
CA ASP A 245 26.86 22.28 -13.89
C ASP A 245 26.56 23.61 -13.15
N VAL A 246 26.08 23.58 -11.88
CA VAL A 246 26.10 24.71 -10.88
C VAL A 246 25.96 24.19 -9.42
N VAL A 247 26.61 24.82 -8.40
CA VAL A 247 26.51 24.40 -6.97
C VAL A 247 26.70 25.56 -5.91
N PRO A 248 26.05 25.52 -4.70
CA PRO A 248 26.15 26.50 -3.55
C PRO A 248 26.92 26.04 -2.25
N LEU A 249 26.85 26.77 -1.09
CA LEU A 249 27.70 26.69 0.16
C LEU A 249 26.90 26.47 1.50
N ARG A 250 27.54 26.00 2.61
CA ARG A 250 26.92 25.61 3.93
C ARG A 250 27.73 25.93 5.22
N ASP A 251 27.09 25.80 6.39
CA ASP A 251 27.61 26.05 7.78
C ASP A 251 27.80 24.77 8.65
N PHE A 252 28.85 24.73 9.50
CA PHE A 252 29.33 23.51 10.20
C PHE A 252 29.29 23.54 11.75
N THR A 253 28.98 24.67 12.36
CA THR A 253 29.23 24.90 13.80
C THR A 253 28.10 24.49 14.75
N SER A 254 26.96 24.05 14.22
CA SER A 254 25.79 23.68 15.02
C SER A 254 25.83 22.21 15.48
N GLU A 255 24.95 21.82 16.41
CA GLU A 255 24.90 20.43 16.91
C GLU A 255 24.37 19.43 15.89
N ALA A 256 24.80 18.18 16.02
CA ALA A 256 24.53 17.10 15.07
C ALA A 256 23.05 16.68 15.08
N ARG A 257 22.35 16.86 13.96
CA ARG A 257 20.97 16.44 13.74
C ARG A 257 20.84 15.74 12.39
N LEU A 258 20.39 14.50 12.42
CA LEU A 258 20.14 13.68 11.25
C LEU A 258 18.66 13.34 11.15
N ILE A 259 18.07 13.51 9.97
CA ILE A 259 16.73 13.00 9.67
C ILE A 259 16.87 11.65 8.99
N VAL A 260 16.23 10.63 9.55
CA VAL A 260 16.21 9.28 8.99
C VAL A 260 15.19 9.24 7.85
N VAL A 261 15.69 8.97 6.64
CA VAL A 261 14.87 8.93 5.43
C VAL A 261 14.61 7.49 4.99
N ARG A 262 15.53 6.58 5.33
CA ARG A 262 15.39 5.12 5.13
C ARG A 262 16.02 4.36 6.27
N SER A 263 15.57 3.12 6.48
CA SER A 263 16.23 2.21 7.41
C SER A 263 16.39 0.83 6.79
N PHE A 264 17.54 0.22 7.08
CA PHE A 264 17.95 -1.03 6.47
C PHE A 264 18.43 -2.02 7.50
N ASP A 265 18.16 -3.28 7.19
CA ASP A 265 18.88 -4.41 7.73
C ASP A 265 19.92 -4.85 6.69
N VAL A 266 21.19 -4.96 7.12
CA VAL A 266 22.32 -5.35 6.27
C VAL A 266 22.58 -6.87 6.36
N ASN A 267 21.93 -7.55 7.30
CA ASN A 267 22.12 -8.97 7.53
C ASN A 267 21.52 -9.80 6.40
N LYS A 268 22.32 -10.70 5.83
CA LYS A 268 21.87 -11.60 4.77
C LYS A 268 21.09 -12.78 5.37
N PRO A 269 20.04 -13.28 4.70
CA PRO A 269 19.37 -14.50 5.12
C PRO A 269 20.36 -15.67 5.23
N GLY A 270 20.34 -16.39 6.35
CA GLY A 270 21.27 -17.50 6.62
C GLY A 270 22.57 -17.11 7.32
N ALA A 271 22.75 -15.84 7.73
CA ALA A 271 23.86 -15.45 8.60
C ALA A 271 23.73 -16.07 10.00
N GLU A 272 24.87 -16.46 10.58
CA GLU A 272 24.94 -16.96 11.95
C GLU A 272 24.74 -15.83 12.97
N VAL A 273 24.21 -16.17 14.15
CA VAL A 273 23.89 -15.20 15.22
C VAL A 273 25.12 -14.38 15.65
N GLU A 274 26.30 -14.99 15.63
CA GLU A 274 27.57 -14.34 16.02
C GLU A 274 28.04 -13.28 15.03
N GLN A 275 27.56 -13.33 13.78
CA GLN A 275 27.99 -12.43 12.70
C GLN A 275 26.98 -11.29 12.44
N LEU A 276 25.91 -11.21 13.23
CA LEU A 276 24.87 -10.20 13.04
C LEU A 276 25.40 -8.79 13.31
N LYS A 277 25.15 -7.89 12.36
CA LYS A 277 25.41 -6.47 12.49
C LYS A 277 24.13 -5.76 12.94
N GLY A 278 24.29 -4.66 13.67
CA GLY A 278 23.17 -3.82 14.08
C GLY A 278 22.48 -3.12 12.90
N GLY A 279 21.33 -2.52 13.18
CA GLY A 279 20.51 -1.82 12.19
C GLY A 279 21.18 -0.55 11.64
N VAL A 280 20.89 -0.24 10.38
CA VAL A 280 21.42 0.95 9.69
C VAL A 280 20.31 1.97 9.45
N ALA A 281 20.55 3.21 9.90
CA ALA A 281 19.70 4.36 9.62
C ALA A 281 20.33 5.19 8.50
N GLY A 282 19.66 5.27 7.34
CA GLY A 282 20.07 6.09 6.21
C GLY A 282 19.38 7.45 6.24
N GLY A 283 20.16 8.52 6.25
CA GLY A 283 19.60 9.87 6.37
C GLY A 283 20.52 10.98 5.89
N SER A 284 20.02 12.21 5.99
CA SER A 284 20.81 13.43 5.75
C SER A 284 21.06 14.13 7.07
N ILE A 285 22.29 14.61 7.26
CA ILE A 285 22.66 15.45 8.39
C ILE A 285 22.32 16.90 8.04
N LEU A 286 21.40 17.50 8.81
CA LEU A 286 21.00 18.91 8.63
C LEU A 286 22.04 19.87 9.19
N LYS A 287 22.56 19.55 10.37
CA LYS A 287 23.40 20.40 11.20
C LYS A 287 24.39 19.52 11.97
N GLY A 288 25.57 20.06 12.25
CA GLY A 288 26.63 19.42 13.02
C GLY A 288 27.30 18.18 12.43
N ILE A 289 28.29 17.67 13.14
CA ILE A 289 29.15 16.56 12.68
C ILE A 289 28.89 15.33 13.56
N LEU A 290 28.66 14.18 12.94
CA LEU A 290 28.59 12.89 13.63
C LEU A 290 29.94 12.19 13.60
N ARG A 291 30.32 11.56 14.72
CA ARG A 291 31.59 10.84 14.87
C ARG A 291 31.34 9.36 15.15
N ILE A 292 32.23 8.49 14.69
CA ILE A 292 32.21 7.07 15.09
C ILE A 292 32.35 6.97 16.61
N GLY A 293 31.58 6.07 17.22
CA GLY A 293 31.57 5.84 18.66
C GLY A 293 30.78 6.86 19.48
N GLN A 294 30.14 7.84 18.85
CA GLN A 294 29.26 8.79 19.53
C GLN A 294 27.97 8.10 19.98
N GLU A 295 27.50 8.45 21.19
CA GLU A 295 26.18 8.06 21.68
C GLU A 295 25.11 8.95 21.07
N ILE A 296 24.04 8.32 20.63
CA ILE A 296 22.94 8.94 19.90
C ILE A 296 21.61 8.52 20.50
N GLU A 297 20.62 9.39 20.36
CA GLU A 297 19.23 9.08 20.64
C GLU A 297 18.38 9.23 19.38
N VAL A 298 17.38 8.36 19.24
CA VAL A 298 16.39 8.40 18.16
C VAL A 298 15.02 8.71 18.75
N ARG A 299 14.39 9.80 18.30
CA ARG A 299 13.04 10.24 18.68
C ARG A 299 12.12 10.25 17.45
N PRO A 300 10.83 9.89 17.58
CA PRO A 300 10.06 9.57 18.80
C PRO A 300 10.38 8.22 19.45
N GLY A 301 11.09 7.34 18.75
CA GLY A 301 11.53 6.04 19.26
C GLY A 301 10.39 5.01 19.27
N ILE A 302 10.32 4.17 20.30
CA ILE A 302 9.29 3.12 20.40
C ILE A 302 7.99 3.74 20.91
N VAL A 303 6.95 3.63 20.08
CA VAL A 303 5.60 4.09 20.41
C VAL A 303 4.81 2.91 20.98
N SER A 304 4.41 3.01 22.25
CA SER A 304 3.61 2.00 22.95
C SER A 304 2.29 2.60 23.43
N LYS A 305 1.20 1.85 23.32
CA LYS A 305 -0.10 2.25 23.89
C LYS A 305 -0.22 1.62 25.27
N LEU A 306 -0.36 2.46 26.30
CA LEU A 306 -0.68 2.00 27.65
C LEU A 306 -2.14 1.55 27.73
N SER A 307 -2.47 0.74 28.74
CA SER A 307 -3.83 0.26 29.04
C SER A 307 -4.86 1.39 29.17
N ASP A 308 -4.44 2.58 29.58
CA ASP A 308 -5.28 3.77 29.74
C ASP A 308 -5.54 4.52 28.41
N GLY A 309 -5.09 3.98 27.27
CA GLY A 309 -5.22 4.61 25.94
C GLY A 309 -4.24 5.76 25.68
N LYS A 310 -3.40 6.13 26.65
CA LYS A 310 -2.32 7.12 26.46
C LYS A 310 -1.17 6.50 25.66
N VAL A 311 -0.70 7.26 24.66
CA VAL A 311 0.46 6.88 23.85
C VAL A 311 1.73 7.30 24.61
N GLN A 312 2.60 6.35 24.91
CA GLN A 312 3.92 6.59 25.50
C GLN A 312 4.99 6.37 24.43
N CYS A 313 5.75 7.42 24.15
CA CYS A 313 6.92 7.38 23.27
C CYS A 313 8.18 7.25 24.12
N ARG A 314 9.02 6.24 23.86
CA ARG A 314 10.31 6.04 24.54
C ARG A 314 11.45 6.21 23.53
N PRO A 315 12.40 7.14 23.76
CA PRO A 315 13.53 7.30 22.87
C PRO A 315 14.42 6.05 22.84
N ILE A 316 15.04 5.77 21.70
CA ILE A 316 15.99 4.67 21.55
C ILE A 316 17.39 5.26 21.69
N TYR A 317 18.16 4.77 22.65
CA TYR A 317 19.58 5.12 22.80
C TYR A 317 20.44 4.08 22.10
N SER A 318 21.45 4.54 21.38
CA SER A 318 22.40 3.67 20.69
C SER A 318 23.76 4.35 20.53
N LYS A 319 24.71 3.60 19.98
CA LYS A 319 26.05 4.07 19.65
C LYS A 319 26.32 3.89 18.17
N ILE A 320 27.00 4.86 17.56
CA ILE A 320 27.43 4.78 16.17
C ILE A 320 28.60 3.80 16.05
N VAL A 321 28.41 2.74 15.25
CA VAL A 321 29.44 1.73 14.96
C VAL A 321 30.23 2.11 13.72
N SER A 322 29.54 2.56 12.66
CA SER A 322 30.16 2.86 11.37
C SER A 322 29.39 3.95 10.63
N LEU A 323 30.08 4.75 9.82
CA LEU A 323 29.47 5.73 8.93
C LEU A 323 29.84 5.38 7.49
N PHE A 324 28.84 5.26 6.62
CA PHE A 324 29.03 4.94 5.21
C PHE A 324 28.45 6.03 4.30
N ALA A 325 29.24 6.46 3.32
CA ALA A 325 28.75 7.19 2.16
C ALA A 325 28.94 6.31 0.91
N GLU A 326 27.85 5.79 0.36
CA GLU A 326 27.86 4.78 -0.72
C GLU A 326 28.71 3.54 -0.39
N GLN A 327 29.95 3.48 -0.90
CA GLN A 327 30.90 2.39 -0.67
C GLN A 327 32.06 2.83 0.24
N ASN A 328 32.15 4.12 0.55
CA ASN A 328 33.26 4.70 1.30
C ASN A 328 32.95 4.68 2.80
N LEU A 329 33.92 4.26 3.60
CA LEU A 329 33.85 4.32 5.06
C LEU A 329 34.36 5.70 5.55
N LEU A 330 33.59 6.32 6.41
CA LEU A 330 33.84 7.66 6.96
C LEU A 330 34.15 7.57 8.45
N GLN A 331 35.13 8.35 8.93
CA GLN A 331 35.42 8.47 10.36
C GLN A 331 34.53 9.51 11.04
N TYR A 332 34.22 10.59 10.31
CA TYR A 332 33.26 11.60 10.70
C TYR A 332 32.40 11.98 9.49
N ALA A 333 31.15 12.36 9.77
CA ALA A 333 30.16 12.70 8.78
C ALA A 333 29.78 14.18 8.92
N VAL A 334 29.84 14.93 7.81
CA VAL A 334 29.51 16.35 7.79
C VAL A 334 28.05 16.58 7.39
N PRO A 335 27.47 17.77 7.66
CA PRO A 335 26.17 18.15 7.14
C PRO A 335 26.08 18.03 5.62
N GLY A 336 24.99 17.44 5.14
CA GLY A 336 24.74 17.16 3.73
C GLY A 336 25.09 15.75 3.28
N GLY A 337 24.74 15.47 2.02
CA GLY A 337 24.79 14.11 1.48
C GLY A 337 23.80 13.16 2.14
N LEU A 338 23.76 11.92 1.66
CA LEU A 338 23.10 10.83 2.37
C LEU A 338 24.12 9.87 2.94
N ILE A 339 23.95 9.59 4.22
CA ILE A 339 24.89 8.84 5.03
C ILE A 339 24.15 7.67 5.66
N GLY A 340 24.71 6.48 5.52
CA GLY A 340 24.29 5.27 6.23
C GLY A 340 24.98 5.22 7.58
N VAL A 341 24.23 5.51 8.64
CA VAL A 341 24.70 5.42 10.02
C VAL A 341 24.43 4.01 10.52
N GLY A 342 25.49 3.21 10.66
CA GLY A 342 25.45 1.91 11.32
C GLY A 342 25.37 2.09 12.83
N THR A 343 24.33 1.54 13.43
CA THR A 343 24.03 1.69 14.87
C THR A 343 24.00 0.33 15.55
N GLN A 344 24.03 0.32 16.88
CA GLN A 344 23.78 -0.88 17.70
C GLN A 344 22.29 -1.14 17.92
N ILE A 345 21.41 -0.47 17.17
CA ILE A 345 19.95 -0.70 17.25
C ILE A 345 19.64 -2.11 16.73
N ASP A 346 18.65 -2.76 17.34
CA ASP A 346 18.14 -4.05 16.89
C ASP A 346 17.72 -4.00 15.41
N PRO A 347 18.24 -4.90 14.53
CA PRO A 347 17.88 -4.95 13.12
C PRO A 347 16.37 -5.03 12.85
N THR A 348 15.59 -5.63 13.76
CA THR A 348 14.13 -5.74 13.64
C THR A 348 13.40 -4.39 13.64
N LEU A 349 13.98 -3.38 14.30
CA LEU A 349 13.45 -2.02 14.32
C LEU A 349 13.79 -1.24 13.06
N CYS A 350 14.86 -1.63 12.35
CA CYS A 350 15.29 -1.02 11.09
C CYS A 350 14.73 -1.73 9.85
N ARG A 351 14.07 -2.88 10.01
CA ARG A 351 13.51 -3.64 8.90
C ARG A 351 12.31 -2.94 8.29
N GLY A 352 12.31 -2.79 6.96
CA GLY A 352 11.16 -2.33 6.20
C GLY A 352 10.83 -0.85 6.39
N ASP A 353 11.84 0.02 6.52
CA ASP A 353 11.65 1.48 6.60
C ASP A 353 10.84 1.96 7.84
N ARG A 354 10.88 1.20 8.95
CA ARG A 354 10.18 1.54 10.20
C ARG A 354 10.68 2.82 10.90
N LEU A 355 11.95 3.19 10.71
CA LEU A 355 12.52 4.41 11.30
C LEU A 355 12.38 5.64 10.38
N VAL A 356 11.64 5.55 9.27
CA VAL A 356 11.45 6.71 8.38
C VAL A 356 10.74 7.85 9.11
N GLY A 357 11.27 9.07 8.97
CA GLY A 357 10.76 10.26 9.64
C GLY A 357 11.25 10.44 11.08
N HIS A 358 12.01 9.50 11.62
CA HIS A 358 12.63 9.69 12.93
C HIS A 358 13.79 10.68 12.86
N VAL A 359 14.04 11.37 13.97
CA VAL A 359 15.17 12.27 14.13
C VAL A 359 16.19 11.60 15.03
N LEU A 360 17.44 11.58 14.56
CA LEU A 360 18.60 11.06 15.27
C LEU A 360 19.50 12.24 15.63
N GLY A 361 19.89 12.32 16.89
CA GLY A 361 20.75 13.38 17.40
C GLY A 361 21.64 12.90 18.53
N ALA A 362 22.53 13.77 18.99
CA ALA A 362 23.30 13.50 20.20
C ALA A 362 22.37 13.44 21.42
N VAL A 363 22.73 12.61 22.40
CA VAL A 363 21.91 12.40 23.62
C VAL A 363 21.61 13.73 24.31
N GLY A 364 20.32 14.04 24.49
CA GLY A 364 19.85 15.23 25.20
C GLY A 364 19.69 16.49 24.35
N THR A 365 19.99 16.42 23.05
CA THR A 365 19.95 17.59 22.14
C THR A 365 18.65 17.70 21.35
N LEU A 366 17.86 16.61 21.30
CA LEU A 366 16.63 16.55 20.52
C LEU A 366 15.46 17.25 21.21
N PRO A 367 14.49 17.79 20.44
CA PRO A 367 13.29 18.43 20.96
C PRO A 367 12.35 17.45 21.68
N ASP A 368 11.43 18.00 22.45
CA ASP A 368 10.39 17.24 23.14
C ASP A 368 9.41 16.58 22.17
N ILE A 369 8.83 15.46 22.61
CA ILE A 369 7.87 14.67 21.84
C ILE A 369 6.45 15.10 22.23
N TYR A 370 5.67 15.54 21.24
CA TYR A 370 4.28 15.95 21.41
C TYR A 370 3.35 14.99 20.67
N THR A 371 2.25 14.61 21.31
CA THR A 371 1.16 13.84 20.69
C THR A 371 0.08 14.74 20.09
N ASP A 372 -0.16 15.88 20.75
CA ASP A 372 -1.12 16.90 20.35
C ASP A 372 -0.36 18.14 19.89
N ILE A 373 -0.78 18.72 18.77
CA ILE A 373 -0.14 19.89 18.15
C ILE A 373 -1.16 20.97 17.83
N GLU A 374 -0.75 22.22 18.04
CA GLU A 374 -1.51 23.39 17.60
C GLU A 374 -0.93 23.86 16.26
N VAL A 375 -1.77 23.91 15.22
CA VAL A 375 -1.33 24.24 13.85
C VAL A 375 -2.06 25.48 13.35
N ALA A 376 -1.30 26.50 12.98
CA ALA A 376 -1.80 27.60 12.16
C ALA A 376 -1.81 27.13 10.69
N TYR A 377 -2.98 27.11 10.07
CA TYR A 377 -3.14 26.60 8.71
C TYR A 377 -3.71 27.64 7.75
N TYR A 378 -3.34 27.52 6.48
CA TYR A 378 -3.88 28.29 5.37
C TYR A 378 -4.33 27.33 4.28
N LEU A 379 -5.57 27.49 3.79
CA LEU A 379 -6.11 26.66 2.72
C LEU A 379 -5.87 27.32 1.36
N LEU A 380 -5.40 26.52 0.40
CA LEU A 380 -5.32 26.95 -0.99
C LEU A 380 -6.72 27.19 -1.57
N ARG A 381 -6.84 28.11 -2.54
CA ARG A 381 -8.15 28.47 -3.11
C ARG A 381 -8.73 27.36 -4.00
N ARG A 382 -7.89 26.52 -4.60
CA ARG A 382 -8.26 25.46 -5.55
C ARG A 382 -7.47 24.20 -5.21
N LEU A 383 -8.06 23.04 -5.49
CA LEU A 383 -7.35 21.77 -5.43
C LEU A 383 -6.28 21.71 -6.52
N LEU A 384 -5.07 21.36 -6.13
CA LEU A 384 -3.94 21.10 -7.02
C LEU A 384 -3.88 19.59 -7.33
N GLY A 385 -3.22 19.20 -8.42
CA GLY A 385 -3.01 17.79 -8.78
C GLY A 385 -4.18 17.08 -9.49
N VAL A 386 -5.43 17.55 -9.37
CA VAL A 386 -6.59 16.91 -10.02
C VAL A 386 -6.70 17.29 -11.49
N ARG A 387 -6.68 16.30 -12.39
CA ARG A 387 -6.96 16.50 -13.82
C ARG A 387 -8.44 16.82 -14.03
N THR A 388 -8.73 18.05 -14.43
CA THR A 388 -10.06 18.44 -14.94
C THR A 388 -10.11 18.27 -16.46
N GLU A 389 -11.26 17.86 -16.99
CA GLU A 389 -11.54 17.92 -18.42
C GLU A 389 -11.33 19.35 -18.95
N VAL A 390 -10.82 19.46 -20.17
CA VAL A 390 -10.51 20.75 -20.83
C VAL A 390 -11.77 21.63 -20.81
N GLY A 391 -11.71 22.76 -20.09
CA GLY A 391 -12.81 23.75 -20.00
C GLY A 391 -13.56 23.81 -18.66
N LYS A 392 -13.38 22.86 -17.74
CA LYS A 392 -13.95 22.93 -16.38
C LYS A 392 -12.94 23.51 -15.38
N LYS A 393 -13.39 24.42 -14.51
CA LYS A 393 -12.54 25.01 -13.45
C LYS A 393 -12.25 23.97 -12.37
N ALA A 394 -11.01 23.94 -11.86
CA ALA A 394 -10.62 23.10 -10.73
C ALA A 394 -11.52 23.34 -9.51
N ALA A 395 -11.86 22.25 -8.82
CA ALA A 395 -12.73 22.28 -7.64
C ALA A 395 -12.12 23.12 -6.51
N LYS A 396 -12.99 23.85 -5.80
CA LYS A 396 -12.61 24.72 -4.68
C LYS A 396 -12.35 23.87 -3.44
N VAL A 397 -11.32 24.21 -2.66
CA VAL A 397 -11.02 23.53 -1.39
C VAL A 397 -12.12 23.85 -0.37
N ALA A 398 -12.71 22.81 0.22
CA ALA A 398 -13.69 22.96 1.29
C ALA A 398 -13.01 23.36 2.62
N LYS A 399 -13.76 23.97 3.53
CA LYS A 399 -13.23 24.25 4.88
C LYS A 399 -13.13 22.93 5.65
N LEU A 400 -12.07 22.79 6.46
CA LEU A 400 -11.85 21.62 7.31
C LEU A 400 -12.99 21.46 8.32
N SER A 401 -13.50 20.24 8.46
CA SER A 401 -14.49 19.88 9.48
C SER A 401 -13.86 19.05 10.60
N LYS A 402 -14.43 19.13 11.80
CA LYS A 402 -13.91 18.40 12.96
C LYS A 402 -14.24 16.91 12.79
N GLY A 403 -13.22 16.06 12.91
CA GLY A 403 -13.36 14.60 12.75
C GLY A 403 -12.84 14.07 11.41
N GLU A 404 -12.34 14.94 10.53
CA GLU A 404 -11.66 14.53 9.30
C GLU A 404 -10.25 14.00 9.61
N VAL A 405 -9.91 12.85 9.01
CA VAL A 405 -8.55 12.31 9.05
C VAL A 405 -7.72 13.06 8.00
N LEU A 406 -6.74 13.83 8.47
CA LEU A 406 -5.83 14.59 7.63
C LEU A 406 -4.43 14.00 7.73
N MET A 407 -3.77 13.83 6.59
CA MET A 407 -2.36 13.48 6.55
C MET A 407 -1.54 14.76 6.79
N ASN A 408 -0.82 14.82 7.90
CA ASN A 408 -0.01 15.98 8.26
C ASN A 408 1.49 15.69 8.06
N PHE A 409 2.17 16.56 7.32
CA PHE A 409 3.60 16.48 7.06
C PHE A 409 4.36 17.47 7.95
N MET A 410 4.74 16.99 9.14
CA MET A 410 5.43 17.80 10.15
C MET A 410 6.93 17.50 10.11
N GLN A 411 7.68 18.22 9.29
CA GLN A 411 9.13 18.02 9.17
C GLN A 411 9.96 19.23 9.63
N LYS A 412 9.35 20.42 9.80
CA LYS A 412 10.06 21.68 10.16
C LYS A 412 9.90 22.16 11.61
N SER A 413 9.16 21.48 12.49
CA SER A 413 8.80 22.02 13.82
C SER A 413 9.83 21.81 14.95
N VAL A 414 11.11 21.61 14.62
CA VAL A 414 12.18 21.36 15.61
C VAL A 414 13.02 22.62 15.89
N ALA A 415 12.54 23.80 15.54
CA ALA A 415 13.21 25.05 15.91
C ALA A 415 12.25 26.21 16.19
N THR A 416 12.42 26.78 17.38
CA THR A 416 12.05 28.15 17.81
C THR A 416 10.58 28.44 18.15
N THR A 417 10.23 28.28 19.42
CA THR A 417 9.20 29.09 20.10
C THR A 417 9.85 30.33 20.70
N ASN A 418 9.32 31.52 20.39
CA ASN A 418 9.45 32.69 21.26
C ASN A 418 8.31 33.71 21.00
N PHE A 419 7.57 33.99 22.08
CA PHE A 419 6.78 35.19 22.39
C PHE A 419 5.56 35.59 21.51
N LEU A 420 4.34 35.40 22.04
CA LEU A 420 3.53 36.48 22.67
C LEU A 420 2.09 36.03 23.04
N HIS A 421 1.79 36.19 24.34
CA HIS A 421 0.52 36.31 25.06
C HIS A 421 -0.67 35.33 24.87
N PRO A 422 -1.20 34.76 25.98
CA PRO A 422 -2.34 33.85 25.96
C PRO A 422 -3.66 34.62 26.02
N ARG A 423 -4.61 34.26 25.15
CA ARG A 423 -6.05 34.41 25.44
C ARG A 423 -6.64 33.01 25.54
N VAL A 424 -6.78 32.57 26.79
CA VAL A 424 -7.38 31.30 27.17
C VAL A 424 -8.84 31.27 26.70
N VAL A 425 -9.17 30.32 25.83
CA VAL A 425 -10.55 29.89 25.61
C VAL A 425 -10.61 28.40 25.91
N HIS A 426 -11.10 28.07 27.10
CA HIS A 426 -11.49 26.71 27.46
C HIS A 426 -12.62 26.24 26.53
N CYS A 427 -12.46 25.08 25.89
CA CYS A 427 -13.63 24.33 25.41
C CYS A 427 -13.43 22.80 25.49
N SER A 428 -13.93 22.29 26.62
CA SER A 428 -14.46 20.98 27.00
C SER A 428 -14.25 19.72 26.12
N ARG A 429 -13.72 18.68 26.77
CA ARG A 429 -13.48 17.27 26.36
C ARG A 429 -14.72 16.42 26.01
N ARG A 430 -15.88 16.96 25.64
CA ARG A 430 -17.13 16.17 25.60
C ARG A 430 -17.44 15.40 24.29
N ASN A 431 -16.77 15.68 23.16
CA ASN A 431 -17.29 15.21 21.86
C ASN A 431 -16.51 14.06 21.17
N LEU A 432 -15.46 13.50 21.79
CA LEU A 432 -14.76 12.32 21.21
C LEU A 432 -15.57 11.03 21.42
N ALA A 433 -16.33 10.97 22.51
CA ALA A 433 -17.20 9.83 22.80
C ALA A 433 -18.33 9.70 21.76
N THR A 434 -18.83 10.81 21.21
CA THR A 434 -19.97 10.80 20.27
C THR A 434 -19.63 10.27 18.88
N ALA A 435 -18.40 10.46 18.36
CA ALA A 435 -18.01 9.94 17.04
C ALA A 435 -17.70 8.43 17.07
N LYS A 436 -16.98 7.97 18.09
CA LYS A 436 -16.78 6.53 18.32
C LYS A 436 -18.11 5.86 18.66
N ALA A 437 -18.95 6.49 19.49
CA ALA A 437 -20.28 5.98 19.79
C ALA A 437 -21.17 5.94 18.54
N ALA A 438 -21.06 6.90 17.60
CA ALA A 438 -21.84 6.87 16.37
C ALA A 438 -21.40 5.73 15.43
N VAL A 439 -20.09 5.51 15.29
CA VAL A 439 -19.56 4.37 14.52
C VAL A 439 -19.91 3.06 15.20
N ASP A 440 -19.68 2.94 16.50
CA ASP A 440 -20.06 1.78 17.30
C ASP A 440 -21.58 1.56 17.24
N GLN A 441 -22.41 2.61 17.17
CA GLN A 441 -23.85 2.52 17.04
C GLN A 441 -24.26 2.01 15.66
N ILE A 442 -23.59 2.42 14.58
CA ILE A 442 -23.84 1.90 13.22
C ILE A 442 -23.41 0.43 13.13
N LEU A 443 -22.23 0.09 13.66
CA LEU A 443 -21.73 -1.28 13.70
C LEU A 443 -22.67 -2.17 14.51
N ARG A 444 -23.04 -1.75 15.73
CA ARG A 444 -23.97 -2.46 16.61
C ARG A 444 -25.39 -2.55 16.07
N ALA A 445 -25.85 -1.55 15.31
CA ALA A 445 -27.17 -1.60 14.69
C ALA A 445 -27.29 -2.76 13.68
N ASN A 446 -26.17 -3.17 13.09
CA ASN A 446 -26.11 -4.26 12.13
C ASN A 446 -25.57 -5.57 12.74
N GLU A 447 -25.28 -5.59 14.04
CA GLU A 447 -24.87 -6.80 14.75
C GLU A 447 -26.08 -7.70 15.03
N ARG A 448 -25.92 -9.00 14.78
CA ARG A 448 -26.90 -10.03 15.13
C ARG A 448 -26.19 -11.19 15.81
N THR A 449 -26.72 -11.61 16.94
CA THR A 449 -26.23 -12.76 17.71
C THR A 449 -27.37 -13.74 17.94
N ILE A 450 -27.12 -15.02 17.65
CA ILE A 450 -28.00 -16.12 18.06
C ILE A 450 -27.21 -17.06 18.95
N ILE A 451 -27.80 -17.39 20.09
CA ILE A 451 -27.28 -18.38 21.04
C ILE A 451 -28.17 -19.61 20.95
N PHE A 452 -27.57 -20.76 20.68
CA PHE A 452 -28.28 -22.04 20.66
C PHE A 452 -28.27 -22.61 22.08
N SER A 453 -29.45 -22.73 22.68
CA SER A 453 -29.64 -23.37 23.97
C SER A 453 -30.43 -24.67 23.78
N GLY A 454 -29.88 -25.81 24.22
CA GLY A 454 -30.71 -26.98 24.50
C GLY A 454 -30.50 -28.28 23.69
N ASP A 455 -29.34 -28.57 23.11
CA ASP A 455 -29.05 -29.93 22.59
C ASP A 455 -27.60 -30.35 22.87
N GLU A 456 -27.39 -31.44 23.63
CA GLU A 456 -26.06 -31.99 24.00
C GLU A 456 -25.21 -32.49 22.80
N GLN A 457 -25.75 -32.44 21.57
CA GLN A 457 -25.09 -32.94 20.35
C GLN A 457 -24.75 -31.84 19.31
N GLN A 458 -24.90 -30.56 19.65
CA GLN A 458 -24.62 -29.44 18.73
C GLN A 458 -23.20 -28.88 18.91
N ALA A 459 -22.46 -28.74 17.81
CA ALA A 459 -21.09 -28.20 17.82
C ALA A 459 -21.01 -26.65 17.82
N ILE A 460 -22.14 -25.97 17.59
CA ILE A 460 -22.21 -24.52 17.51
C ILE A 460 -22.97 -24.00 18.72
N ALA A 461 -22.30 -23.24 19.59
CA ALA A 461 -22.93 -22.60 20.74
C ALA A 461 -23.55 -21.23 20.40
N ARG A 462 -22.86 -20.47 19.54
CA ARG A 462 -23.19 -19.08 19.23
C ARG A 462 -22.77 -18.75 17.81
N VAL A 463 -23.57 -17.92 17.13
CA VAL A 463 -23.21 -17.30 15.86
C VAL A 463 -23.40 -15.80 15.97
N ASP A 464 -22.35 -15.05 15.63
CA ASP A 464 -22.31 -13.60 15.58
C ASP A 464 -22.10 -13.14 14.14
N VAL A 465 -22.82 -12.10 13.73
CA VAL A 465 -22.69 -11.49 12.41
C VAL A 465 -22.70 -9.97 12.52
N GLY A 466 -21.85 -9.33 11.73
CA GLY A 466 -21.88 -7.90 11.46
C GLY A 466 -21.80 -7.63 9.96
N GLN A 467 -22.48 -6.58 9.50
CA GLN A 467 -22.46 -6.16 8.10
C GLN A 467 -22.32 -4.64 8.02
N VAL A 468 -21.41 -4.18 7.18
CA VAL A 468 -21.11 -2.75 6.99
C VAL A 468 -21.12 -2.45 5.51
N SER A 469 -21.92 -1.48 5.08
CA SER A 469 -21.99 -1.10 3.66
C SER A 469 -20.81 -0.22 3.27
N ALA A 470 -19.92 -0.71 2.40
CA ALA A 470 -18.97 0.14 1.68
C ALA A 470 -19.63 0.85 0.48
N ASN A 471 -20.60 0.17 -0.15
CA ASN A 471 -21.29 0.62 -1.36
C ASN A 471 -22.79 0.91 -1.08
N LYS A 472 -23.43 1.72 -1.94
CA LYS A 472 -24.89 1.95 -1.93
C LYS A 472 -25.45 1.71 -3.35
N PRO A 473 -26.23 0.65 -3.58
CA PRO A 473 -26.69 -0.38 -2.64
C PRO A 473 -25.56 -1.29 -2.14
N ILE A 474 -25.77 -1.98 -1.01
CA ILE A 474 -24.85 -2.98 -0.49
C ILE A 474 -24.88 -4.23 -1.39
N GLU A 475 -23.71 -4.75 -1.73
CA GLU A 475 -23.54 -5.87 -2.66
C GLU A 475 -23.26 -7.19 -1.91
N ASP A 476 -22.60 -7.11 -0.76
CA ASP A 476 -22.30 -8.22 0.13
C ASP A 476 -23.56 -8.67 0.86
N PHE A 477 -23.77 -9.98 0.97
CA PHE A 477 -24.85 -10.59 1.73
C PHE A 477 -24.33 -11.72 2.62
N TYR A 478 -25.09 -12.04 3.66
CA TYR A 478 -24.86 -13.22 4.48
C TYR A 478 -26.18 -13.95 4.72
N SER A 479 -26.08 -15.26 4.95
CA SER A 479 -27.22 -16.05 5.39
C SER A 479 -26.81 -17.21 6.29
N ALA A 480 -27.67 -17.49 7.27
CA ALA A 480 -27.56 -18.63 8.17
C ALA A 480 -28.87 -19.41 8.20
N SER A 481 -28.77 -20.72 8.03
CA SER A 481 -29.92 -21.61 8.09
C SER A 481 -29.55 -22.94 8.74
N LYS A 482 -30.57 -23.64 9.23
CA LYS A 482 -30.46 -24.99 9.77
C LYS A 482 -31.29 -25.93 8.89
N CYS A 483 -30.66 -26.91 8.25
CA CYS A 483 -31.41 -27.96 7.55
C CYS A 483 -32.02 -28.89 8.63
N LEU A 484 -33.35 -28.96 8.71
CA LEU A 484 -34.06 -29.79 9.69
C LEU A 484 -33.86 -31.29 9.43
N ASN A 485 -33.72 -31.68 8.17
CA ASN A 485 -33.54 -33.09 7.78
C ASN A 485 -32.22 -33.70 8.28
N SER A 486 -31.12 -32.97 8.17
CA SER A 486 -29.77 -33.46 8.50
C SER A 486 -29.23 -32.94 9.84
N ASN A 487 -29.99 -32.04 10.47
CA ASN A 487 -29.61 -31.26 11.65
C ASN A 487 -28.26 -30.52 11.45
N ALA A 488 -27.98 -30.12 10.21
CA ALA A 488 -26.76 -29.44 9.81
C ALA A 488 -26.96 -27.93 9.75
N PHE A 489 -25.93 -27.18 10.12
CA PHE A 489 -25.90 -25.73 10.00
C PHE A 489 -25.22 -25.32 8.69
N LEU A 490 -25.87 -24.41 7.97
CA LEU A 490 -25.37 -23.77 6.77
C LEU A 490 -25.15 -22.29 7.08
N LEU A 491 -23.89 -21.85 7.08
CA LEU A 491 -23.52 -20.46 7.30
C LEU A 491 -22.71 -20.00 6.09
N GLY A 492 -23.03 -18.84 5.54
CA GLY A 492 -22.38 -18.37 4.33
C GLY A 492 -22.36 -16.87 4.17
N VAL A 493 -21.34 -16.43 3.45
CA VAL A 493 -21.06 -15.04 3.10
C VAL A 493 -20.90 -14.97 1.59
N PHE A 494 -21.51 -13.96 0.98
CA PHE A 494 -21.60 -13.77 -0.45
C PHE A 494 -21.14 -12.36 -0.76
N ASP A 495 -20.01 -12.25 -1.44
CA ASP A 495 -19.51 -10.97 -1.93
C ASP A 495 -20.03 -10.78 -3.37
N GLY A 496 -20.50 -9.58 -3.70
CA GLY A 496 -21.14 -9.28 -4.97
C GLY A 496 -20.37 -8.22 -5.74
N HIS A 497 -20.17 -8.44 -7.03
CA HIS A 497 -19.49 -7.47 -7.90
C HIS A 497 -20.26 -7.25 -9.20
N GLY A 498 -20.18 -6.02 -9.73
CA GLY A 498 -20.98 -5.62 -10.88
C GLY A 498 -22.49 -5.58 -10.59
N GLY A 499 -22.88 -5.48 -9.31
CA GLY A 499 -24.25 -5.37 -8.84
C GLY A 499 -24.64 -6.36 -7.73
N ALA A 500 -25.57 -5.95 -6.87
CA ALA A 500 -26.06 -6.73 -5.73
C ALA A 500 -26.99 -7.91 -6.10
N THR A 501 -27.41 -8.03 -7.36
CA THR A 501 -28.49 -8.95 -7.76
C THR A 501 -28.09 -10.43 -7.73
N CYS A 502 -26.89 -10.77 -8.19
CA CYS A 502 -26.38 -12.15 -8.16
C CYS A 502 -26.17 -12.62 -6.73
N ALA A 503 -25.45 -11.85 -5.91
CA ALA A 503 -25.20 -12.18 -4.52
C ALA A 503 -26.50 -12.38 -3.72
N ARG A 504 -27.51 -11.52 -3.93
CA ARG A 504 -28.85 -11.69 -3.35
C ARG A 504 -29.52 -13.01 -3.79
N HIS A 505 -29.43 -13.35 -5.07
CA HIS A 505 -30.00 -14.58 -5.63
C HIS A 505 -29.33 -15.83 -5.06
N VAL A 506 -28.01 -15.84 -5.01
CA VAL A 506 -27.22 -16.97 -4.48
C VAL A 506 -27.48 -17.14 -2.98
N CYS A 507 -27.44 -16.04 -2.22
CA CYS A 507 -27.66 -16.02 -0.77
C CYS A 507 -29.01 -16.62 -0.34
N THR A 508 -30.05 -16.43 -1.15
CA THR A 508 -31.42 -16.87 -0.83
C THR A 508 -31.73 -18.29 -1.31
N ARG A 509 -31.09 -18.75 -2.39
CA ARG A 509 -31.50 -19.98 -3.10
C ARG A 509 -30.54 -21.14 -2.94
N LEU A 510 -29.25 -20.87 -2.73
CA LEU A 510 -28.22 -21.90 -2.69
C LEU A 510 -28.50 -22.98 -1.63
N TYR A 511 -29.04 -22.58 -0.48
CA TYR A 511 -29.34 -23.52 0.61
C TYR A 511 -30.45 -24.51 0.25
N ASP A 512 -31.42 -24.14 -0.57
CA ASP A 512 -32.47 -25.06 -1.05
C ASP A 512 -31.86 -26.18 -1.89
N TYR A 513 -30.93 -25.84 -2.80
CA TYR A 513 -30.23 -26.83 -3.63
C TYR A 513 -29.33 -27.74 -2.78
N ILE A 514 -28.70 -27.20 -1.73
CA ILE A 514 -27.88 -27.99 -0.82
C ILE A 514 -28.75 -28.96 -0.03
N CYS A 515 -29.81 -28.51 0.65
CA CYS A 515 -30.65 -29.41 1.46
C CYS A 515 -31.37 -30.47 0.59
N CYS A 516 -31.75 -30.16 -0.66
CA CYS A 516 -32.32 -31.15 -1.60
C CYS A 516 -31.35 -32.29 -1.96
N SER A 517 -30.05 -32.02 -1.86
CA SER A 517 -28.98 -32.91 -2.32
C SER A 517 -28.34 -33.72 -1.19
N VAL A 518 -28.82 -33.57 0.06
CA VAL A 518 -28.30 -34.31 1.21
C VAL A 518 -28.83 -35.75 1.21
N LEU A 519 -27.87 -36.69 1.14
CA LEU A 519 -27.91 -38.17 1.18
C LEU A 519 -29.22 -38.89 1.57
N ASP A 520 -29.56 -39.94 0.82
CA ASP A 520 -30.66 -40.88 1.07
C ASP A 520 -30.63 -41.55 2.47
N LYS A 521 -29.43 -41.80 3.04
CA LYS A 521 -29.27 -42.44 4.37
C LYS A 521 -29.67 -41.54 5.55
N HIS A 522 -29.98 -40.27 5.32
CA HIS A 522 -30.32 -39.29 6.36
C HIS A 522 -31.66 -38.60 6.10
N ARG A 523 -32.51 -39.15 5.22
CA ARG A 523 -33.84 -38.62 4.93
C ARG A 523 -34.84 -38.92 6.06
N VAL A 524 -35.53 -37.88 6.54
CA VAL A 524 -36.85 -38.04 7.16
C VAL A 524 -37.88 -37.90 6.05
N VAL A 525 -38.66 -38.95 5.78
CA VAL A 525 -39.45 -39.14 4.54
C VAL A 525 -40.71 -38.25 4.46
N HIS A 526 -41.00 -37.41 5.48
CA HIS A 526 -42.32 -36.78 5.65
C HIS A 526 -42.39 -35.25 5.57
N MET A 527 -41.32 -34.50 5.29
CA MET A 527 -41.39 -33.02 5.23
C MET A 527 -41.42 -32.46 3.79
N PRO A 528 -42.38 -31.55 3.47
CA PRO A 528 -42.44 -30.87 2.17
C PRO A 528 -41.22 -29.97 1.96
N ILE A 529 -40.79 -29.80 0.71
CA ILE A 529 -39.52 -29.14 0.31
C ILE A 529 -39.37 -27.73 0.92
N GLY A 530 -40.47 -26.97 1.04
CA GLY A 530 -40.45 -25.61 1.60
C GLY A 530 -40.26 -25.53 3.12
N GLU A 531 -40.44 -26.63 3.85
CA GLU A 531 -40.32 -26.69 5.32
C GLU A 531 -39.02 -27.35 5.78
N GLN A 532 -38.13 -27.76 4.86
CA GLN A 532 -36.90 -28.47 5.20
C GLN A 532 -35.80 -27.55 5.78
N LEU A 533 -35.95 -26.24 5.59
CA LEU A 533 -35.02 -25.21 5.99
C LEU A 533 -35.64 -24.32 7.05
N GLN A 534 -34.98 -24.25 8.21
CA GLN A 534 -35.23 -23.22 9.19
C GLN A 534 -34.24 -22.08 8.97
N TRP A 535 -34.72 -20.95 8.46
CA TRP A 535 -33.92 -19.73 8.34
C TRP A 535 -33.68 -19.12 9.72
N LEU A 536 -32.41 -18.89 10.06
CA LEU A 536 -32.01 -18.26 11.31
C LEU A 536 -31.97 -16.74 11.13
N PHE A 537 -31.21 -16.29 10.14
CA PHE A 537 -31.17 -14.91 9.68
C PHE A 537 -30.62 -14.82 8.25
N GLY A 538 -30.98 -13.76 7.55
CA GLY A 538 -30.40 -13.39 6.26
C GLY A 538 -30.39 -11.87 6.11
N SER A 539 -29.43 -11.37 5.32
CA SER A 539 -29.39 -9.95 4.94
C SER A 539 -30.47 -9.61 3.91
N ALA A 540 -30.85 -10.58 3.06
CA ALA A 540 -31.96 -10.45 2.13
C ALA A 540 -33.23 -11.15 2.64
N THR A 541 -34.40 -10.55 2.39
CA THR A 541 -35.69 -11.23 2.58
C THR A 541 -35.80 -12.42 1.61
N PRO A 542 -36.29 -13.59 2.05
CA PRO A 542 -36.51 -14.75 1.17
C PRO A 542 -37.53 -14.48 0.05
N SER A 543 -38.40 -13.48 0.23
CA SER A 543 -39.44 -13.12 -0.74
C SER A 543 -38.87 -12.27 -1.89
N LEU A 544 -38.56 -12.94 -3.00
CA LEU A 544 -38.36 -12.32 -4.31
C LEU A 544 -39.74 -12.10 -5.01
N PRO A 545 -39.81 -11.32 -6.11
CA PRO A 545 -41.04 -11.21 -6.90
C PRO A 545 -41.60 -12.59 -7.27
N ALA A 546 -42.93 -12.73 -7.20
CA ALA A 546 -43.64 -14.02 -7.26
C ALA A 546 -43.27 -14.86 -8.50
N ASP A 547 -43.02 -14.22 -9.64
CA ASP A 547 -42.68 -14.90 -10.89
C ASP A 547 -41.32 -15.62 -10.81
N ILE A 548 -40.32 -14.97 -10.20
CA ILE A 548 -38.96 -15.52 -10.05
C ILE A 548 -38.96 -16.65 -9.02
N ASP A 549 -39.83 -16.57 -8.00
CA ASP A 549 -39.98 -17.63 -7.00
C ASP A 549 -40.66 -18.88 -7.59
N GLN A 550 -41.68 -18.72 -8.45
CA GLN A 550 -42.29 -19.86 -9.15
C GLN A 550 -41.30 -20.61 -10.05
N VAL A 551 -40.44 -19.89 -10.78
CA VAL A 551 -39.37 -20.49 -11.60
C VAL A 551 -38.38 -21.26 -10.73
N HIS A 552 -37.98 -20.69 -9.58
CA HIS A 552 -37.10 -21.35 -8.62
C HIS A 552 -37.69 -22.64 -8.07
N GLN A 553 -38.94 -22.61 -7.62
CA GLN A 553 -39.63 -23.81 -7.13
C GLN A 553 -39.75 -24.89 -8.20
N ARG A 554 -39.95 -24.52 -9.47
CA ARG A 554 -39.92 -25.47 -10.60
C ARG A 554 -38.52 -26.07 -10.77
N ASN A 555 -37.47 -25.26 -10.78
CA ASN A 555 -36.08 -25.72 -10.92
C ASN A 555 -35.68 -26.68 -9.80
N ILE A 556 -36.02 -26.37 -8.54
CA ILE A 556 -35.79 -27.28 -7.41
C ILE A 556 -36.51 -28.61 -7.60
N ARG A 557 -37.78 -28.60 -8.00
CA ARG A 557 -38.55 -29.85 -8.24
C ARG A 557 -37.92 -30.67 -9.36
N GLU A 558 -37.43 -30.04 -10.42
CA GLU A 558 -36.72 -30.73 -11.50
C GLU A 558 -35.38 -31.30 -11.02
N TYR A 559 -34.60 -30.51 -10.30
CA TYR A 559 -33.33 -30.93 -9.73
C TYR A 559 -33.50 -32.13 -8.81
N PHE A 560 -34.50 -32.09 -7.92
CA PHE A 560 -34.86 -33.21 -7.05
C PHE A 560 -35.25 -34.46 -7.84
N LYS A 561 -36.02 -34.33 -8.93
CA LYS A 561 -36.33 -35.45 -9.83
C LYS A 561 -35.08 -36.00 -10.52
N ARG A 562 -34.13 -35.14 -10.93
CA ARG A 562 -32.86 -35.55 -11.56
C ARG A 562 -32.00 -36.36 -10.58
N ILE A 563 -31.90 -35.92 -9.34
CA ILE A 563 -31.18 -36.65 -8.28
C ILE A 563 -31.85 -38.01 -8.02
N LYS A 564 -33.18 -38.05 -7.87
CA LYS A 564 -33.92 -39.29 -7.59
C LYS A 564 -33.80 -40.33 -8.72
N LYS A 565 -33.62 -39.90 -9.98
CA LYS A 565 -33.45 -40.80 -11.14
C LYS A 565 -32.02 -41.37 -11.28
N LYS A 566 -30.99 -40.70 -10.77
CA LYS A 566 -29.57 -41.15 -10.83
C LYS A 566 -29.23 -42.16 -9.71
N SER A 567 -30.00 -43.24 -9.59
CA SER A 567 -29.84 -44.24 -8.52
C SER A 567 -28.62 -45.19 -8.66
N ASN A 568 -27.72 -44.99 -9.64
CA ASN A 568 -26.47 -45.76 -9.79
C ASN A 568 -25.22 -44.85 -9.90
N CYS A 569 -24.88 -44.16 -8.79
CA CYS A 569 -23.62 -43.43 -8.42
C CYS A 569 -23.33 -42.03 -9.04
N PRO A 570 -22.59 -41.08 -8.37
CA PRO A 570 -22.01 -41.03 -7.01
C PRO A 570 -22.28 -39.68 -6.29
N LEU A 571 -23.35 -39.53 -5.50
CA LEU A 571 -23.41 -38.46 -4.47
C LEU A 571 -23.01 -39.07 -3.12
N THR A 572 -21.82 -39.67 -3.08
CA THR A 572 -21.35 -40.44 -1.92
C THR A 572 -20.82 -39.56 -0.79
N THR A 573 -20.44 -38.33 -1.11
CA THR A 573 -19.71 -37.43 -0.21
C THR A 573 -20.33 -36.04 -0.20
N VAL A 574 -20.33 -35.38 0.97
CA VAL A 574 -20.82 -34.00 1.14
C VAL A 574 -20.12 -33.01 0.20
N ARG A 575 -18.85 -33.29 -0.15
CA ARG A 575 -18.08 -32.54 -1.16
C ARG A 575 -18.77 -32.52 -2.53
N ASP A 576 -19.16 -33.67 -3.04
CA ASP A 576 -19.76 -33.79 -4.38
C ASP A 576 -21.15 -33.12 -4.42
N THR A 577 -21.88 -33.24 -3.31
CA THR A 577 -23.15 -32.52 -3.10
C THR A 577 -22.95 -31.01 -3.21
N LEU A 578 -21.99 -30.43 -2.46
CA LEU A 578 -21.73 -28.99 -2.49
C LEU A 578 -21.29 -28.53 -3.88
N GLN A 579 -20.40 -29.26 -4.54
CA GLN A 579 -19.95 -28.93 -5.90
C GLN A 579 -21.11 -28.97 -6.90
N THR A 580 -21.95 -30.00 -6.85
CA THR A 580 -23.10 -30.14 -7.75
C THR A 580 -24.14 -29.05 -7.50
N SER A 581 -24.44 -28.73 -6.24
CA SER A 581 -25.41 -27.67 -5.90
C SER A 581 -24.97 -26.31 -6.42
N PHE A 582 -23.67 -25.97 -6.31
CA PHE A 582 -23.12 -24.71 -6.84
C PHE A 582 -23.23 -24.66 -8.37
N SER A 583 -22.79 -25.72 -9.07
CA SER A 583 -22.84 -25.79 -10.53
C SER A 583 -24.27 -25.73 -11.08
N VAL A 584 -25.22 -26.43 -10.45
CA VAL A 584 -26.63 -26.44 -10.91
C VAL A 584 -27.29 -25.10 -10.70
N LEU A 585 -27.05 -24.42 -9.57
CA LEU A 585 -27.59 -23.08 -9.35
C LEU A 585 -27.06 -22.08 -10.39
N ASP A 586 -25.77 -22.15 -10.71
CA ASP A 586 -25.16 -21.28 -11.72
C ASP A 586 -25.69 -21.57 -13.14
N GLU A 587 -25.89 -22.83 -13.48
CA GLU A 587 -26.55 -23.22 -14.73
C GLU A 587 -28.00 -22.72 -14.80
N ASP A 588 -28.76 -22.81 -13.72
CA ASP A 588 -30.15 -22.38 -13.68
C ASP A 588 -30.26 -20.85 -13.73
N LEU A 589 -29.30 -20.13 -13.13
CA LEU A 589 -29.15 -18.69 -13.28
C LEU A 589 -28.88 -18.33 -14.76
N ALA A 590 -27.95 -19.03 -15.42
CA ALA A 590 -27.65 -18.80 -16.84
C ALA A 590 -28.85 -19.14 -17.74
N LYS A 591 -29.57 -20.24 -17.47
CA LYS A 591 -30.79 -20.62 -18.23
C LYS A 591 -31.90 -19.59 -18.06
N SER A 592 -32.06 -19.03 -16.87
CA SER A 592 -33.09 -18.01 -16.59
C SER A 592 -32.87 -16.69 -17.36
N ALA A 593 -31.66 -16.46 -17.84
CA ALA A 593 -31.29 -15.29 -18.65
C ALA A 593 -31.40 -15.55 -20.17
N MET A 594 -31.70 -16.78 -20.60
CA MET A 594 -31.92 -17.10 -22.01
C MET A 594 -33.28 -16.56 -22.49
N PRO A 595 -33.43 -16.22 -23.77
CA PRO A 595 -34.71 -15.80 -24.33
C PRO A 595 -35.73 -16.94 -24.28
N ASP A 596 -36.96 -16.61 -23.88
CA ASP A 596 -38.10 -17.54 -23.92
C ASP A 596 -38.46 -17.93 -25.36
N GLN A 597 -39.38 -18.88 -25.55
CA GLN A 597 -39.88 -19.31 -26.87
C GLN A 597 -40.42 -18.17 -27.74
N ASN A 598 -40.79 -17.04 -27.11
CA ASN A 598 -41.28 -15.83 -27.77
C ASN A 598 -40.17 -14.79 -28.05
N GLY A 599 -38.90 -15.09 -27.77
CA GLY A 599 -37.76 -14.17 -27.93
C GLY A 599 -37.69 -13.04 -26.90
N LEU A 600 -38.58 -13.04 -25.90
CA LEU A 600 -38.58 -12.07 -24.80
C LEU A 600 -37.57 -12.47 -23.73
N VAL A 601 -36.87 -11.48 -23.18
CA VAL A 601 -35.83 -11.68 -22.18
C VAL A 601 -36.21 -10.92 -20.91
N CYS A 602 -36.22 -11.60 -19.76
CA CYS A 602 -36.47 -10.95 -18.48
C CYS A 602 -35.24 -10.15 -18.03
N ARG A 603 -35.36 -8.81 -18.04
CA ARG A 603 -34.26 -7.90 -17.67
C ARG A 603 -33.72 -8.13 -16.25
N MET A 604 -34.57 -8.55 -15.32
CA MET A 604 -34.15 -8.86 -13.96
C MET A 604 -33.27 -10.12 -13.90
N SER A 605 -33.64 -11.18 -14.64
CA SER A 605 -32.86 -12.42 -14.72
C SER A 605 -31.52 -12.19 -15.42
N VAL A 606 -31.50 -11.36 -16.47
CA VAL A 606 -30.25 -11.00 -17.14
C VAL A 606 -29.35 -10.20 -16.21
N ASN A 607 -29.88 -9.21 -15.50
CA ASN A 607 -29.07 -8.46 -14.53
C ASN A 607 -28.48 -9.39 -13.46
N ALA A 608 -29.26 -10.35 -12.96
CA ALA A 608 -28.76 -11.33 -12.00
C ALA A 608 -27.66 -12.23 -12.58
N ALA A 609 -27.76 -12.65 -13.85
CA ALA A 609 -26.76 -13.48 -14.52
C ALA A 609 -25.50 -12.70 -14.95
N VAL A 610 -25.64 -11.40 -15.25
CA VAL A 610 -24.53 -10.52 -15.61
C VAL A 610 -23.73 -10.11 -14.39
N SER A 611 -24.38 -9.76 -13.28
CA SER A 611 -23.68 -9.51 -12.02
C SER A 611 -22.98 -10.79 -11.54
N GLY A 612 -21.83 -10.62 -10.89
CA GLY A 612 -21.07 -11.73 -10.33
C GLY A 612 -21.19 -11.81 -8.81
N SER A 613 -20.89 -12.99 -8.26
CA SER A 613 -20.77 -13.14 -6.82
C SER A 613 -19.76 -14.22 -6.44
N CYS A 614 -18.89 -13.88 -5.49
CA CYS A 614 -18.06 -14.81 -4.73
C CYS A 614 -18.91 -15.41 -3.58
N ALA A 615 -18.73 -16.70 -3.31
CA ALA A 615 -19.52 -17.40 -2.29
C ALA A 615 -18.63 -18.26 -1.40
N LEU A 616 -18.82 -18.11 -0.09
CA LEU A 616 -18.19 -18.92 0.94
C LEU A 616 -19.28 -19.54 1.80
N VAL A 617 -19.38 -20.87 1.82
CA VAL A 617 -20.40 -21.61 2.58
C VAL A 617 -19.74 -22.66 3.46
N SER A 618 -20.05 -22.62 4.75
CA SER A 618 -19.70 -23.66 5.72
C SER A 618 -20.92 -24.56 5.98
N HIS A 619 -20.70 -25.86 5.90
CA HIS A 619 -21.64 -26.91 6.27
C HIS A 619 -21.09 -27.64 7.50
N ILE A 620 -21.74 -27.44 8.65
CA ILE A 620 -21.33 -28.01 9.94
C ILE A 620 -22.36 -29.04 10.38
N ARG A 621 -21.91 -30.27 10.62
CA ARG A 621 -22.75 -31.35 11.14
C ARG A 621 -22.00 -32.13 12.20
N LYS A 622 -22.51 -32.10 13.45
CA LYS A 622 -21.78 -32.65 14.61
C LYS A 622 -20.34 -32.07 14.58
N ASN A 623 -19.33 -32.93 14.56
CA ASN A 623 -17.92 -32.50 14.52
C ASN A 623 -17.35 -32.41 13.10
N ASN A 624 -18.14 -32.61 12.05
CA ASN A 624 -17.65 -32.51 10.66
C ASN A 624 -17.92 -31.12 10.11
N LEU A 625 -16.84 -30.42 9.75
CA LEU A 625 -16.85 -29.12 9.09
C LEU A 625 -16.45 -29.30 7.62
N HIS A 626 -17.31 -28.86 6.71
CA HIS A 626 -17.00 -28.71 5.30
C HIS A 626 -17.10 -27.24 4.93
N VAL A 627 -16.05 -26.67 4.32
CA VAL A 627 -16.06 -25.30 3.83
C VAL A 627 -15.92 -25.32 2.31
N ALA A 628 -16.93 -24.82 1.62
CA ALA A 628 -16.93 -24.63 0.17
C ALA A 628 -16.64 -23.15 -0.14
N SER A 629 -15.54 -22.88 -0.84
CA SER A 629 -15.20 -21.53 -1.31
C SER A 629 -15.26 -21.45 -2.83
N CYS A 630 -15.81 -20.37 -3.35
CA CYS A 630 -15.83 -19.98 -4.75
C CYS A 630 -15.57 -18.46 -4.83
N GLY A 631 -14.29 -18.08 -4.85
CA GLY A 631 -13.88 -16.67 -5.00
C GLY A 631 -12.66 -16.35 -4.15
N ASP A 632 -12.60 -15.12 -3.68
CA ASP A 632 -11.57 -14.50 -2.83
C ASP A 632 -11.95 -14.39 -1.34
N SER A 633 -13.21 -14.66 -0.99
CA SER A 633 -13.64 -14.78 0.41
C SER A 633 -12.91 -15.91 1.14
N ALA A 634 -12.55 -15.67 2.40
CA ALA A 634 -11.74 -16.61 3.19
C ALA A 634 -12.40 -17.05 4.51
N ALA A 635 -12.16 -18.32 4.87
CA ALA A 635 -12.52 -18.91 6.14
C ALA A 635 -11.28 -19.21 6.98
N VAL A 636 -11.28 -18.77 8.24
CA VAL A 636 -10.16 -18.94 9.17
C VAL A 636 -10.66 -19.56 10.47
N LEU A 637 -10.00 -20.62 10.91
CA LEU A 637 -10.28 -21.33 12.15
C LEU A 637 -9.31 -20.86 13.24
N GLY A 638 -9.84 -20.42 14.39
CA GLY A 638 -9.04 -20.11 15.57
C GLY A 638 -8.78 -21.38 16.37
N VAL A 639 -7.52 -21.84 16.39
CA VAL A 639 -7.09 -23.06 17.08
C VAL A 639 -6.26 -22.69 18.30
N HIS A 640 -6.67 -23.16 19.47
CA HIS A 640 -5.93 -22.96 20.70
C HIS A 640 -4.78 -23.96 20.82
N LEU A 641 -3.55 -23.46 20.92
CA LEU A 641 -2.34 -24.27 21.01
C LEU A 641 -1.53 -23.81 22.24
N ALA A 642 -1.51 -24.66 23.26
CA ALA A 642 -0.92 -24.40 24.58
C ALA A 642 -1.52 -23.18 25.31
N ASN A 643 -1.01 -21.98 25.03
CA ASN A 643 -1.41 -20.71 25.67
C ASN A 643 -1.82 -19.61 24.68
N ASP A 644 -1.66 -19.83 23.36
CA ASP A 644 -1.97 -18.85 22.32
C ASP A 644 -2.99 -19.43 21.33
N VAL A 645 -3.82 -18.58 20.73
CA VAL A 645 -4.68 -18.96 19.60
C VAL A 645 -3.99 -18.60 18.29
N ILE A 646 -3.89 -19.59 17.41
CA ILE A 646 -3.26 -19.48 16.08
C ILE A 646 -4.36 -19.48 15.02
N ALA A 647 -4.20 -18.66 13.99
CA ALA A 647 -5.09 -18.69 12.83
C ALA A 647 -4.71 -19.83 11.89
N ARG A 648 -5.68 -20.72 11.63
CA ARG A 648 -5.58 -21.75 10.60
C ARG A 648 -6.52 -21.42 9.45
N GLN A 649 -5.97 -20.91 8.36
CA GLN A 649 -6.73 -20.62 7.15
C GLN A 649 -7.19 -21.93 6.48
N LEU A 650 -8.50 -22.06 6.23
CA LEU A 650 -9.12 -23.25 5.67
C LEU A 650 -9.26 -23.20 4.14
N THR A 651 -9.28 -22.02 3.57
CA THR A 651 -9.56 -21.79 2.14
C THR A 651 -8.40 -21.08 1.46
N ARG A 652 -8.13 -21.43 0.21
CA ARG A 652 -7.17 -20.71 -0.64
C ARG A 652 -7.92 -19.69 -1.50
N PRO A 653 -7.40 -18.46 -1.68
CA PRO A 653 -8.04 -17.48 -2.54
C PRO A 653 -7.99 -17.96 -4.01
N HIS A 654 -9.08 -17.75 -4.76
CA HIS A 654 -9.14 -18.01 -6.20
C HIS A 654 -8.75 -16.77 -7.00
N THR A 655 -7.57 -16.23 -6.73
CA THR A 655 -7.00 -15.05 -7.43
C THR A 655 -5.73 -15.43 -8.17
N VAL A 656 -5.12 -14.47 -8.86
CA VAL A 656 -3.83 -14.63 -9.56
C VAL A 656 -2.68 -14.93 -8.59
N GLU A 657 -2.87 -14.76 -7.28
CA GLU A 657 -1.86 -15.13 -6.29
C GLU A 657 -1.72 -16.64 -6.14
N ASN A 658 -2.77 -17.40 -6.47
CA ASN A 658 -2.78 -18.85 -6.39
C ASN A 658 -2.26 -19.48 -7.70
N LEU A 659 -1.04 -20.01 -7.64
CA LEU A 659 -0.38 -20.66 -8.77
C LEU A 659 -1.15 -21.88 -9.30
N ASP A 660 -1.82 -22.62 -8.42
CA ASP A 660 -2.61 -23.79 -8.80
C ASP A 660 -3.80 -23.37 -9.68
N GLU A 661 -4.41 -22.23 -9.37
CA GLU A 661 -5.54 -21.69 -10.10
C GLU A 661 -5.13 -21.14 -11.48
N ILE A 662 -3.96 -20.51 -11.56
CA ILE A 662 -3.35 -20.11 -12.83
C ILE A 662 -3.07 -21.34 -13.69
N ALA A 663 -2.45 -22.38 -13.11
CA ALA A 663 -2.13 -23.61 -13.82
C ALA A 663 -3.39 -24.29 -14.37
N ARG A 664 -4.44 -24.35 -13.56
CA ARG A 664 -5.75 -24.88 -13.94
C ARG A 664 -6.33 -24.14 -15.14
N ILE A 665 -6.42 -22.81 -15.10
CA ILE A 665 -6.98 -22.03 -16.22
C ILE A 665 -6.10 -22.18 -17.47
N ARG A 666 -4.77 -22.09 -17.34
CA ARG A 666 -3.85 -22.27 -18.49
C ARG A 666 -3.93 -23.67 -19.10
N SER A 667 -4.21 -24.70 -18.30
CA SER A 667 -4.37 -26.07 -18.79
C SER A 667 -5.71 -26.31 -19.50
N ALA A 668 -6.73 -25.51 -19.18
CA ALA A 668 -8.06 -25.62 -19.77
C ALA A 668 -8.13 -25.01 -21.19
N HIS A 669 -7.21 -24.12 -21.54
CA HIS A 669 -7.21 -23.39 -22.81
C HIS A 669 -5.95 -23.65 -23.65
N PRO A 670 -6.00 -23.44 -24.97
CA PRO A 670 -4.84 -23.59 -25.85
C PRO A 670 -3.66 -22.67 -25.44
N PRO A 671 -2.40 -23.10 -25.63
CA PRO A 671 -1.22 -22.35 -25.19
C PRO A 671 -1.06 -20.99 -25.90
N SER A 672 -1.69 -20.80 -27.07
CA SER A 672 -1.76 -19.51 -27.78
C SER A 672 -2.43 -18.40 -26.97
N GLU A 673 -3.30 -18.76 -26.03
CA GLU A 673 -4.08 -17.82 -25.22
C GLU A 673 -3.42 -17.48 -23.88
N ASN A 674 -2.30 -18.12 -23.52
CA ASN A 674 -1.64 -17.93 -22.21
C ASN A 674 -1.24 -16.48 -21.91
N ARG A 675 -0.98 -15.67 -22.95
CA ARG A 675 -0.64 -14.25 -22.81
C ARG A 675 -1.87 -13.34 -22.70
N THR A 676 -3.04 -13.82 -23.12
CA THR A 676 -4.27 -13.03 -23.18
C THR A 676 -5.24 -13.34 -22.04
N ILE A 677 -5.20 -14.56 -21.49
CA ILE A 677 -6.10 -15.00 -20.41
C ILE A 677 -5.92 -14.17 -19.13
N LEU A 678 -4.68 -13.85 -18.75
CA LEU A 678 -4.38 -13.01 -17.60
C LEU A 678 -3.63 -11.76 -18.06
N LYS A 679 -4.27 -10.60 -17.96
CA LYS A 679 -3.66 -9.29 -18.23
C LYS A 679 -3.77 -8.44 -16.97
N ALA A 680 -2.68 -7.79 -16.58
CA ALA A 680 -2.64 -6.93 -15.39
C ALA A 680 -3.21 -7.59 -14.11
N ASN A 681 -2.90 -8.87 -13.89
CA ASN A 681 -3.40 -9.68 -12.77
C ASN A 681 -4.94 -9.82 -12.71
N ARG A 682 -5.63 -9.70 -13.85
CA ARG A 682 -7.08 -9.91 -13.97
C ARG A 682 -7.40 -10.86 -15.13
N LEU A 683 -8.48 -11.62 -14.99
CA LEU A 683 -9.05 -12.47 -16.03
C LEU A 683 -9.51 -11.61 -17.21
N LEU A 684 -8.91 -11.84 -18.38
CA LEU A 684 -9.03 -11.05 -19.61
C LEU A 684 -8.78 -9.54 -19.42
N GLY A 685 -8.14 -9.14 -18.30
CA GLY A 685 -7.91 -7.74 -17.94
C GLY A 685 -9.08 -7.04 -17.25
N GLU A 686 -10.22 -7.70 -17.06
CA GLU A 686 -11.43 -7.10 -16.48
C GLU A 686 -11.72 -7.61 -15.07
N LEU A 687 -11.82 -8.93 -14.87
CA LEU A 687 -12.31 -9.55 -13.64
C LEU A 687 -11.17 -9.97 -12.69
N TYR A 688 -11.31 -9.71 -11.40
CA TYR A 688 -10.29 -10.07 -10.40
C TYR A 688 -10.37 -11.54 -9.94
N PRO A 689 -11.53 -12.07 -9.48
CA PRO A 689 -11.63 -13.47 -9.12
C PRO A 689 -11.60 -14.41 -10.33
N LEU A 690 -10.99 -15.59 -10.15
CA LEU A 690 -10.86 -16.63 -11.15
C LEU A 690 -11.98 -17.67 -11.09
N ARG A 691 -12.83 -17.60 -10.06
CA ARG A 691 -14.09 -18.37 -9.92
C ARG A 691 -15.16 -17.47 -9.32
N ALA A 692 -16.37 -17.51 -9.90
CA ALA A 692 -17.52 -16.76 -9.41
C ALA A 692 -18.84 -17.31 -9.97
N PHE A 693 -19.93 -17.07 -9.25
CA PHE A 693 -21.30 -17.21 -9.73
C PHE A 693 -21.63 -16.10 -10.72
N GLY A 694 -22.53 -16.37 -11.68
CA GLY A 694 -22.97 -15.36 -12.64
C GLY A 694 -21.88 -15.04 -13.66
N ASP A 695 -21.66 -13.76 -13.95
CA ASP A 695 -20.61 -13.31 -14.89
C ASP A 695 -20.68 -14.03 -16.25
N VAL A 696 -21.90 -14.13 -16.81
CA VAL A 696 -22.15 -14.87 -18.06
C VAL A 696 -21.29 -14.39 -19.24
N ARG A 697 -20.76 -13.16 -19.17
CA ARG A 697 -19.78 -12.59 -20.14
C ARG A 697 -18.52 -13.45 -20.31
N PHE A 698 -18.11 -14.20 -19.28
CA PHE A 698 -16.93 -15.06 -19.32
C PHE A 698 -17.28 -16.55 -19.54
N LYS A 699 -18.57 -16.90 -19.49
CA LYS A 699 -19.08 -18.27 -19.65
C LYS A 699 -19.69 -18.54 -21.02
N TRP A 700 -20.32 -17.54 -21.63
CA TRP A 700 -21.05 -17.69 -22.89
C TRP A 700 -20.20 -17.48 -24.14
N PRO A 701 -20.53 -18.17 -25.25
CA PRO A 701 -19.93 -17.90 -26.56
C PRO A 701 -20.37 -16.54 -27.13
N LYS A 702 -19.56 -15.96 -28.01
CA LYS A 702 -19.77 -14.61 -28.56
C LYS A 702 -21.11 -14.48 -29.28
N GLU A 703 -21.56 -15.54 -29.95
CA GLU A 703 -22.81 -15.59 -30.69
C GLU A 703 -24.00 -15.36 -29.75
N LEU A 704 -23.97 -15.97 -28.56
CA LEU A 704 -25.03 -15.82 -27.56
C LEU A 704 -24.99 -14.44 -26.89
N GLN A 705 -23.80 -13.91 -26.64
CA GLN A 705 -23.64 -12.57 -26.07
C GLN A 705 -24.18 -11.48 -27.00
N LYS A 706 -24.02 -11.62 -28.32
CA LYS A 706 -24.60 -10.68 -29.30
C LYS A 706 -26.13 -10.63 -29.27
N VAL A 707 -26.79 -11.74 -28.95
CA VAL A 707 -28.25 -11.82 -28.92
C VAL A 707 -28.81 -11.28 -27.60
N VAL A 708 -28.16 -11.59 -26.48
CA VAL A 708 -28.70 -11.32 -25.13
C VAL A 708 -28.12 -10.06 -24.49
N LEU A 709 -26.82 -9.77 -24.67
CA LEU A 709 -26.09 -8.74 -23.93
C LEU A 709 -25.85 -7.45 -24.74
N ASP A 710 -25.55 -7.56 -26.04
CA ASP A 710 -25.35 -6.38 -26.90
C ASP A 710 -26.59 -5.44 -26.94
N PRO A 711 -27.85 -5.92 -26.97
CA PRO A 711 -29.03 -5.05 -26.89
C PRO A 711 -29.14 -4.26 -25.57
N LEU A 712 -28.43 -4.70 -24.52
CA LEU A 712 -28.39 -4.06 -23.21
C LEU A 712 -27.16 -3.15 -23.04
N GLY A 713 -26.34 -2.98 -24.09
CA GLY A 713 -25.17 -2.10 -24.08
C GLY A 713 -23.94 -2.69 -23.39
N MET A 714 -23.85 -4.02 -23.26
CA MET A 714 -22.77 -4.71 -22.57
C MET A 714 -21.94 -5.55 -23.56
N PRO A 715 -20.87 -4.99 -24.15
CA PRO A 715 -20.09 -5.67 -25.17
C PRO A 715 -19.28 -6.84 -24.61
N ALA A 716 -19.03 -7.84 -25.47
CA ALA A 716 -18.21 -8.99 -25.14
C ALA A 716 -16.75 -8.58 -24.82
N PRO A 717 -16.09 -9.22 -23.83
CA PRO A 717 -14.68 -8.98 -23.52
C PRO A 717 -13.76 -9.19 -24.73
N GLN A 718 -12.71 -8.36 -24.82
CA GLN A 718 -11.70 -8.52 -25.86
C GLN A 718 -10.93 -9.83 -25.66
N HIS A 719 -10.62 -10.53 -26.76
CA HIS A 719 -9.89 -11.82 -26.76
C HIS A 719 -10.62 -13.02 -26.14
N LEU A 720 -11.96 -12.99 -26.02
CA LEU A 720 -12.75 -14.18 -25.71
C LEU A 720 -12.72 -15.16 -26.90
N LEU A 721 -12.01 -16.28 -26.81
CA LEU A 721 -11.84 -17.24 -27.92
C LEU A 721 -12.47 -18.61 -27.61
N THR A 722 -12.17 -19.19 -26.44
CA THR A 722 -12.60 -20.53 -26.02
C THR A 722 -13.33 -20.50 -24.67
N PRO A 723 -14.52 -19.88 -24.56
CA PRO A 723 -15.30 -19.94 -23.32
C PRO A 723 -15.71 -21.39 -22.98
N PRO A 724 -15.89 -21.74 -21.69
CA PRO A 724 -15.93 -20.87 -20.52
C PRO A 724 -14.54 -20.62 -19.88
N TYR A 725 -14.23 -19.35 -19.57
CA TYR A 725 -13.02 -18.97 -18.82
C TYR A 725 -13.24 -18.87 -17.31
N LEU A 726 -14.50 -18.76 -16.90
CA LEU A 726 -14.92 -18.65 -15.50
C LEU A 726 -15.78 -19.85 -15.13
N THR A 727 -15.56 -20.41 -13.95
CA THR A 727 -16.38 -21.50 -13.41
C THR A 727 -16.82 -21.21 -11.99
N CYS A 728 -17.92 -21.82 -11.58
CA CYS A 728 -18.47 -21.74 -10.24
C CYS A 728 -18.12 -22.97 -9.37
N LEU A 729 -17.29 -23.89 -9.86
CA LEU A 729 -16.91 -25.09 -9.10
C LEU A 729 -16.18 -24.72 -7.80
N PRO A 730 -16.75 -24.99 -6.61
CA PRO A 730 -16.12 -24.61 -5.35
C PRO A 730 -14.99 -25.58 -4.98
N GLU A 731 -13.96 -25.05 -4.32
CA GLU A 731 -13.00 -25.85 -3.58
C GLU A 731 -13.61 -26.21 -2.22
N VAL A 732 -13.66 -27.50 -1.88
CA VAL A 732 -14.27 -27.98 -0.63
C VAL A 732 -13.23 -28.57 0.30
N PHE A 733 -12.93 -27.82 1.36
CA PHE A 733 -12.08 -28.24 2.45
C PHE A 733 -12.87 -29.04 3.49
N TYR A 734 -12.27 -30.11 4.02
CA TYR A 734 -12.85 -30.92 5.09
C TYR A 734 -11.96 -30.86 6.33
N HIS A 735 -12.58 -30.59 7.49
CA HIS A 735 -11.92 -30.60 8.78
C HIS A 735 -12.83 -31.28 9.81
N GLN A 736 -12.23 -32.09 10.70
CA GLN A 736 -12.93 -32.66 11.83
C GLN A 736 -12.64 -31.79 13.06
N LEU A 737 -13.68 -31.19 13.62
CA LEU A 737 -13.60 -30.31 14.78
C LEU A 737 -13.08 -31.07 16.00
N THR A 738 -12.07 -30.48 16.64
CA THR A 738 -11.46 -30.94 17.88
C THR A 738 -11.78 -29.99 19.04
N SER A 739 -11.50 -30.38 20.27
CA SER A 739 -11.67 -29.51 21.45
C SER A 739 -10.79 -28.24 21.42
N ASN A 740 -9.74 -28.24 20.59
CA ASN A 740 -8.83 -27.11 20.44
C ASN A 740 -9.40 -26.03 19.51
N ASP A 741 -10.37 -26.37 18.66
CA ASP A 741 -10.99 -25.45 17.72
C ASP A 741 -12.04 -24.62 18.47
N ARG A 742 -11.82 -23.30 18.61
CA ARG A 742 -12.66 -22.42 19.46
C ARG A 742 -13.73 -21.70 18.67
N PHE A 743 -13.37 -21.14 17.52
CA PHE A 743 -14.29 -20.38 16.67
C PHE A 743 -13.86 -20.42 15.20
N LEU A 744 -14.82 -20.18 14.31
CA LEU A 744 -14.64 -20.09 12.86
C LEU A 744 -15.06 -18.70 12.40
N VAL A 745 -14.17 -18.01 11.67
CA VAL A 745 -14.44 -16.71 11.06
C VAL A 745 -14.66 -16.89 9.56
N LEU A 746 -15.79 -16.38 9.06
CA LEU A 746 -16.11 -16.29 7.64
C LEU A 746 -16.21 -14.80 7.28
N ALA A 747 -15.42 -14.33 6.32
CA ALA A 747 -15.46 -12.94 5.90
C ALA A 747 -15.14 -12.75 4.41
N THR A 748 -15.67 -11.67 3.84
CA THR A 748 -15.37 -11.19 2.48
C THR A 748 -13.95 -10.59 2.42
N ASP A 749 -13.47 -10.37 1.20
CA ASP A 749 -12.17 -9.76 0.90
C ASP A 749 -11.95 -8.41 1.64
N GLY A 750 -12.99 -7.59 1.78
CA GLY A 750 -12.91 -6.28 2.41
C GLY A 750 -12.41 -6.30 3.87
N LEU A 751 -12.51 -7.42 4.59
CA LEU A 751 -11.85 -7.58 5.90
C LEU A 751 -10.37 -7.97 5.73
N TRP A 752 -10.10 -8.93 4.85
CA TRP A 752 -8.80 -9.56 4.65
C TRP A 752 -7.79 -8.65 3.93
N GLU A 753 -8.25 -7.61 3.24
CA GLU A 753 -7.36 -6.57 2.67
C GLU A 753 -6.66 -5.73 3.75
N PHE A 754 -7.27 -5.56 4.93
CA PHE A 754 -6.75 -4.69 5.99
C PHE A 754 -6.19 -5.44 7.20
N LEU A 755 -6.66 -6.66 7.46
CA LEU A 755 -6.27 -7.44 8.64
C LEU A 755 -5.77 -8.83 8.26
N ASP A 756 -4.59 -9.17 8.78
CA ASP A 756 -4.04 -10.51 8.69
C ASP A 756 -4.87 -11.51 9.51
N SER A 757 -4.89 -12.78 9.09
CA SER A 757 -5.66 -13.84 9.76
C SER A 757 -5.33 -13.99 11.25
N ASP A 758 -4.06 -13.88 11.64
CA ASP A 758 -3.64 -13.93 13.05
C ASP A 758 -4.14 -12.73 13.86
N ALA A 759 -4.19 -11.54 13.24
CA ALA A 759 -4.70 -10.34 13.90
C ALA A 759 -6.21 -10.46 14.17
N VAL A 760 -6.97 -10.97 13.19
CA VAL A 760 -8.41 -11.20 13.35
C VAL A 760 -8.69 -12.22 14.46
N VAL A 761 -7.95 -13.33 14.49
CA VAL A 761 -8.11 -14.37 15.50
C VAL A 761 -7.80 -13.84 16.91
N ARG A 762 -6.74 -13.05 17.08
CA ARG A 762 -6.42 -12.39 18.36
C ARG A 762 -7.53 -11.43 18.80
N LEU A 763 -8.07 -10.62 17.90
CA LEU A 763 -9.16 -9.70 18.22
C LEU A 763 -10.43 -10.43 18.68
N VAL A 764 -10.76 -11.55 18.05
CA VAL A 764 -11.91 -12.37 18.45
C VAL A 764 -11.64 -13.04 19.81
N GLU A 765 -10.42 -13.53 20.06
CA GLU A 765 -10.02 -14.07 21.36
C GLU A 765 -10.08 -13.03 22.48
N ASP A 766 -9.55 -11.83 22.26
CA ASP A 766 -9.61 -10.70 23.21
C ASP A 766 -11.05 -10.32 23.54
N HIS A 767 -11.94 -10.38 22.55
CA HIS A 767 -13.37 -10.17 22.74
C HIS A 767 -14.02 -11.31 23.55
N MET A 768 -13.66 -12.57 23.29
CA MET A 768 -14.20 -13.72 24.03
C MET A 768 -13.71 -13.78 25.49
N THR A 769 -12.46 -13.38 25.74
CA THR A 769 -11.86 -13.37 27.08
C THR A 769 -12.23 -12.14 27.91
N GLY A 770 -12.86 -11.13 27.28
CA GLY A 770 -13.32 -9.92 27.96
C GLY A 770 -12.22 -8.90 28.23
N HIS A 771 -11.02 -9.05 27.67
CA HIS A 771 -9.94 -8.05 27.79
C HIS A 771 -10.27 -6.74 27.05
N SER A 772 -11.17 -6.78 26.06
CA SER A 772 -11.84 -5.60 25.49
C SER A 772 -13.31 -5.54 25.93
N THR A 773 -13.57 -4.93 27.09
CA THR A 773 -14.94 -4.59 27.50
C THR A 773 -15.42 -3.31 26.80
N LEU A 774 -16.25 -3.41 25.75
CA LEU A 774 -17.07 -2.27 25.34
C LEU A 774 -18.32 -2.20 26.23
N ASN A 775 -18.15 -1.68 27.45
CA ASN A 775 -19.26 -1.51 28.39
C ASN A 775 -20.44 -0.77 27.75
N VAL A 776 -21.65 -1.30 27.95
CA VAL A 776 -22.91 -0.71 27.50
C VAL A 776 -23.15 0.59 28.26
N PHE A 777 -23.19 1.74 27.57
CA PHE A 777 -23.79 2.94 28.16
C PHE A 777 -25.30 2.76 28.18
N ARG A 778 -25.86 2.50 29.37
CA ARG A 778 -27.30 2.60 29.64
C ARG A 778 -27.59 4.02 30.11
N PRO A 779 -28.30 4.87 29.34
CA PRO A 779 -28.74 6.15 29.86
C PRO A 779 -29.71 5.90 31.01
N GLU A 780 -29.55 6.63 32.11
CA GLU A 780 -30.55 6.65 33.18
C GLU A 780 -31.88 7.13 32.58
N HIS A 781 -32.96 6.42 32.90
CA HIS A 781 -34.30 6.76 32.44
C HIS A 781 -34.60 8.24 32.78
N LYS A 782 -34.90 9.02 31.72
CA LYS A 782 -35.44 10.41 31.69
C LYS A 782 -34.47 11.52 31.23
N GLN A 783 -33.87 11.39 30.05
CA GLN A 783 -33.46 12.58 29.29
C GLN A 783 -34.06 12.56 27.87
N PRO A 784 -34.79 13.61 27.45
CA PRO A 784 -35.33 13.70 26.10
C PRO A 784 -34.22 14.01 25.07
N LEU A 785 -34.42 13.53 23.84
CA LEU A 785 -33.50 13.57 22.69
C LEU A 785 -32.97 14.97 22.27
N GLY A 786 -33.36 16.05 22.94
CA GLY A 786 -33.00 17.43 22.58
C GLY A 786 -31.65 17.92 23.13
N ASP A 787 -31.11 17.28 24.17
CA ASP A 787 -29.86 17.71 24.84
C ASP A 787 -28.61 16.96 24.35
N VAL A 788 -28.73 16.19 23.27
CA VAL A 788 -27.59 15.57 22.57
C VAL A 788 -27.59 16.04 21.12
N ASN A 789 -27.09 17.26 20.89
CA ASN A 789 -26.58 17.73 19.60
C ASN A 789 -25.25 18.44 19.82
#